data_AF-A0AAV4EEQ8-F1
#
_entry.id   AF-A0AAV4EEQ8-F1
#
_cell.length_a   1.000
_cell.length_b   1.000
_cell.length_c   1.000
_cell.angle_alpha   90.00
_cell.angle_beta   90.00
_cell.angle_gamma   90.00
#
_symmetry.space_group_name_H-M   'P 1'
#
loop_
_entity.id
_entity.type
_entity.pdbx_description
1 polymer ?
#
loop_
_entity_poly.entity_id
_entity_poly.type
_entity_poly.pdbx_seq_one_letter_code
_entity_poly.pdbx_strand_id
1 'polypeptide(L)'
;MSRFTSIVRCFQLSHQCRQVITKRSNVNFLRTNAGVQYKVLRLSSSATQSNEEKGKPRSFLFETRCSARHRKAKEEKASLVIFDKDGTLICFHTMWSSWAVKVTESIAAIVGLDIEDKLYERLGVCAKTKRVFPGLLAEMTTAIIQGELVKLLVNEGVPHEKAVLAVTKSWIEGDQTSSGKDSGKKVRSIHPELLTLFRILKAHNIKIAICTADNRRSSLNTLKNLGLHSYVDMVVCGDDPHTQAKPSPHNAWKICDALGVDPQEAVMVGDTKADMGMGHAAKLGRVVGVLSGVGDTGELLPLATHVIKNVKDLLPLILPYDDWTDCYTYSSHERILREPLDLLNKESSANEAYEMEDIDMDNYDVVIFDLHGTLVCSHKSYIMWLDKLTHKLVGKTGMEIASLIYEDLGVSQDTKKIRPGLLEGGSHLQLKEAIVKLLRKKGFGYEESIITMNQAWEACKDTIRKEEVKILDSNVHMLFRTLKRNGLRIAIHTSESRETALQDIQKAKLVPYVDIMVCGDDPMSRQKPDPQNALLICEEMQTTPDRVVMVGDAMEDVALGLNAKLGLNIGVLTGVGSRRDLVQADHIVSKVSDILSHLQGDGSGSDRESNGDRTESCRKHIETKSGFMSSPSKTPFASSRSYSTASKSFPSSGPFRTISNSPCCSWPWSSFLYSQPGSRAFSNSSRFSAQQPLKSEERKKYDYIIVGAGSAGCVLANRLTEDGSASVLVLEAGPPDKTWKIHMPAALMYNLCDDQYNWYYHTEPEPQMDNRIMYQPRGRVWGGSSSLNAMVYIRGHAKDYDDWEYESGASGWSYANCLPYFRKAQTHELGPDDYRGGDGPLKVSRGKTNHPLHHAFIEAGQQAGYPYTDDMNGYQQEGFGWMDMTIHAGRRWSAASAYLLPAMSRPNLNIVSRALSTRVLFSGKRAIGVEYVRGGQVETVEAEREVILSGGAFNSPQLLNLSGVGDADHLKSLDIPMVQHLPGVGQNLQDHLEIYVQQECNKPITLYSAQWKFPHNMVRIGLEWFLYQTGWGATAHLESGGFIRSRGDLAQPNLQFHFLPSTVNDHGRKIGPCHAFQVHIGPMRPSARGSVTLKSKDPREHPKIQFNYLSNPEDIKEFRDGITLTREIFAQPALAAFSGKEIAPGPDVTSDAQIDAFARAMADTAYHPSCTCKMGSPNDPMAVLDPSLRVLGLEGLRVVDASVMPTVVSGNLNGPTIMLAEKAADIIRGKPPLPKSQAPVYQPADPSQQR
;
A
#
# COMPACT_ATOMS: atom_id res chain seq x y z
N MET A 1 -52.08 30.04 -15.36
CA MET A 1 -52.41 31.23 -16.16
C MET A 1 -52.17 30.92 -17.64
N SER A 2 -53.14 30.72 -18.55
CA SER A 2 -54.61 30.65 -18.47
C SER A 2 -55.21 30.51 -17.07
N ARG A 3 -56.18 31.39 -16.77
CA ARG A 3 -56.88 31.55 -15.48
C ARG A 3 -56.00 31.94 -14.28
N PHE A 4 -56.11 33.22 -13.89
CA PHE A 4 -56.37 33.62 -12.49
C PHE A 4 -57.70 32.95 -12.03
N THR A 5 -58.06 32.81 -10.76
CA THR A 5 -58.31 33.87 -9.75
C THR A 5 -58.61 33.20 -8.38
N SER A 6 -58.71 33.98 -7.28
CA SER A 6 -59.31 33.63 -5.97
C SER A 6 -58.49 32.71 -5.04
N ILE A 7 -58.50 32.78 -3.70
CA ILE A 7 -59.01 33.71 -2.64
C ILE A 7 -58.10 33.44 -1.39
N VAL A 8 -57.67 34.31 -0.44
CA VAL A 8 -57.93 35.70 0.04
C VAL A 8 -58.63 35.79 1.42
N ARG A 9 -57.89 36.26 2.46
CA ARG A 9 -58.32 36.63 3.85
C ARG A 9 -58.75 35.47 4.78
N CYS A 10 -58.79 35.55 6.13
CA CYS A 10 -58.34 36.49 7.22
C CYS A 10 -58.33 35.69 8.57
N PHE A 11 -57.90 36.09 9.78
CA PHE A 11 -57.36 37.29 10.49
C PHE A 11 -56.15 36.81 11.39
N GLN A 12 -55.32 37.56 12.14
CA GLN A 12 -55.23 38.93 12.73
C GLN A 12 -55.77 39.12 14.18
N LEU A 13 -54.98 39.82 15.04
CA LEU A 13 -55.24 40.29 16.45
C LEU A 13 -55.22 39.23 17.59
N SER A 14 -54.81 39.49 18.84
CA SER A 14 -53.98 40.59 19.45
C SER A 14 -53.58 40.38 20.94
N HIS A 15 -52.36 40.84 21.32
CA HIS A 15 -51.92 41.48 22.61
C HIS A 15 -52.00 40.85 24.04
N GLN A 16 -50.85 40.96 24.75
CA GLN A 16 -50.65 41.24 26.22
C GLN A 16 -51.04 40.13 27.25
N CYS A 17 -50.54 40.06 28.51
CA CYS A 17 -49.75 40.97 29.37
C CYS A 17 -49.03 40.24 30.57
N ARG A 18 -47.86 40.72 31.04
CA ARG A 18 -47.30 40.69 32.46
C ARG A 18 -47.01 39.34 33.20
N GLN A 19 -46.22 39.22 34.31
CA GLN A 19 -45.04 39.92 34.89
C GLN A 19 -44.56 39.25 36.24
N VAL A 20 -43.34 39.59 36.76
CA VAL A 20 -42.82 39.56 38.18
C VAL A 20 -42.15 38.27 38.77
N ILE A 21 -41.20 38.49 39.72
CA ILE A 21 -40.55 37.60 40.75
C ILE A 21 -39.31 36.80 40.26
N THR A 22 -38.02 37.12 40.50
CA THR A 22 -37.16 37.40 41.71
C THR A 22 -36.78 36.15 42.55
N LYS A 23 -35.59 35.96 43.18
CA LYS A 23 -34.40 36.80 43.52
C LYS A 23 -33.23 35.93 44.10
N ARG A 24 -31.96 36.36 43.97
CA ARG A 24 -30.80 36.13 44.92
C ARG A 24 -30.28 34.66 45.14
N SER A 25 -29.07 34.38 45.67
CA SER A 25 -27.86 35.20 45.96
C SER A 25 -26.57 34.36 46.19
N ASN A 26 -25.42 35.03 46.08
CA ASN A 26 -24.02 34.63 46.38
C ASN A 26 -23.78 33.72 47.61
N VAL A 27 -22.73 32.88 47.52
CA VAL A 27 -21.73 32.61 48.59
C VAL A 27 -20.34 32.38 47.96
N ASN A 28 -19.28 32.94 48.55
CA ASN A 28 -17.86 32.55 48.34
C ASN A 28 -17.38 31.76 49.57
N PHE A 29 -16.39 30.85 49.46
CA PHE A 29 -15.12 30.90 50.24
C PHE A 29 -14.10 29.78 49.88
N LEU A 30 -12.98 29.79 50.60
CA LEU A 30 -11.65 29.22 50.30
C LEU A 30 -11.44 27.69 50.54
N ARG A 31 -10.31 27.20 49.98
CA ARG A 31 -9.26 26.29 50.53
C ARG A 31 -9.40 25.90 52.04
N THR A 32 -8.96 24.73 52.54
CA THR A 32 -7.84 23.84 52.11
C THR A 32 -7.87 22.44 52.78
N ASN A 33 -7.26 21.43 52.13
CA ASN A 33 -6.50 20.25 52.62
C ASN A 33 -6.94 19.34 53.80
N ALA A 34 -6.61 18.04 53.61
CA ALA A 34 -6.50 16.93 54.57
C ALA A 34 -7.82 16.36 55.17
N GLY A 35 -7.96 15.05 55.41
CA GLY A 35 -7.10 13.90 55.07
C GLY A 35 -6.88 12.93 56.23
N VAL A 36 -7.49 11.73 56.19
CA VAL A 36 -7.38 10.68 57.24
C VAL A 36 -7.31 9.27 56.60
N GLN A 37 -6.50 8.38 57.17
CA GLN A 37 -6.27 6.98 56.73
C GLN A 37 -7.16 5.98 57.54
N TYR A 38 -7.13 4.65 57.40
CA TYR A 38 -6.06 3.76 57.91
C TYR A 38 -6.32 2.25 57.69
N LYS A 39 -5.26 1.44 57.94
CA LYS A 39 -5.15 -0.04 58.06
C LYS A 39 -5.19 -0.82 56.73
N VAL A 40 -4.13 -1.50 56.26
CA VAL A 40 -2.79 -1.91 56.78
C VAL A 40 -2.73 -3.12 57.73
N LEU A 41 -2.10 -4.19 57.24
CA LEU A 41 -1.10 -5.12 57.84
C LEU A 41 -0.42 -5.81 56.62
N ARG A 42 0.89 -5.65 56.30
CA ARG A 42 2.16 -6.09 56.95
C ARG A 42 2.27 -7.63 57.08
N LEU A 43 3.42 -8.27 56.87
CA LEU A 43 4.86 -7.92 57.10
C LEU A 43 5.70 -8.25 55.82
N SER A 44 6.76 -7.54 55.36
CA SER A 44 8.01 -6.96 55.94
C SER A 44 9.10 -8.00 56.30
N SER A 45 10.41 -7.74 56.21
CA SER A 45 11.26 -6.56 55.81
C SER A 45 12.47 -7.05 54.96
N SER A 46 13.58 -6.35 54.64
CA SER A 46 14.23 -5.03 54.94
C SER A 46 15.22 -4.74 53.76
N ALA A 47 15.70 -3.53 53.38
CA ALA A 47 16.25 -2.34 54.06
C ALA A 47 17.68 -2.52 54.64
N THR A 48 18.66 -1.61 54.55
CA THR A 48 19.00 -0.37 53.74
C THR A 48 20.55 -0.19 53.83
N GLN A 49 21.33 0.78 53.29
CA GLN A 49 21.20 2.07 52.53
C GLN A 49 22.52 2.20 51.66
N SER A 50 23.20 3.29 51.22
CA SER A 50 23.19 4.79 51.09
C SER A 50 24.44 5.15 50.21
N ASN A 51 24.81 6.35 49.69
CA ASN A 51 24.24 7.70 49.45
C ASN A 51 25.12 8.44 48.39
N GLU A 52 24.57 9.45 47.66
CA GLU A 52 25.20 10.72 47.16
C GLU A 52 26.46 10.70 46.23
N GLU A 53 26.74 11.63 45.28
CA GLU A 53 26.02 12.84 44.80
C GLU A 53 26.36 13.26 43.32
N LYS A 54 25.38 13.89 42.63
CA LYS A 54 25.40 14.88 41.50
C LYS A 54 26.51 14.90 40.41
N GLY A 55 26.12 14.91 39.12
CA GLY A 55 26.83 15.70 38.08
C GLY A 55 26.71 15.37 36.56
N LYS A 56 25.72 15.97 35.85
CA LYS A 56 25.58 16.14 34.36
C LYS A 56 25.64 14.91 33.42
N PRO A 57 24.71 14.77 32.44
CA PRO A 57 24.77 13.71 31.43
C PRO A 57 25.55 14.12 30.16
N ARG A 58 26.37 13.20 29.65
CA ARG A 58 26.77 13.11 28.23
C ARG A 58 26.86 11.63 27.84
N SER A 59 26.49 11.32 26.61
CA SER A 59 26.45 9.96 26.05
C SER A 59 27.83 9.32 25.98
N PHE A 60 27.96 8.04 26.37
CA PHE A 60 28.69 7.03 25.60
C PHE A 60 28.24 5.61 25.98
N LEU A 61 28.56 4.64 25.11
CA LEU A 61 28.19 3.23 25.18
C LEU A 61 28.39 2.57 26.57
N PHE A 62 27.43 1.74 26.95
CA PHE A 62 27.62 0.69 27.96
C PHE A 62 27.07 -0.67 27.48
N GLU A 63 27.84 -1.33 26.62
CA GLU A 63 28.22 -2.68 27.03
C GLU A 63 29.02 -2.55 28.34
N THR A 64 28.83 -3.46 29.30
CA THR A 64 29.95 -4.32 29.73
C THR A 64 29.54 -5.37 30.76
N ARG A 65 30.11 -6.57 30.55
CA ARG A 65 30.60 -7.46 31.61
C ARG A 65 29.57 -7.98 32.64
N CYS A 66 28.81 -8.99 32.24
CA CYS A 66 29.08 -10.28 32.89
C CYS A 66 30.32 -10.91 32.23
N SER A 67 31.19 -11.54 33.00
CA SER A 67 32.58 -11.81 32.59
C SER A 67 32.74 -12.95 31.59
N ALA A 68 33.95 -13.05 31.01
CA ALA A 68 34.35 -14.01 29.97
C ALA A 68 34.44 -15.49 30.45
N ARG A 69 33.42 -15.99 31.15
CA ARG A 69 33.27 -17.39 31.57
C ARG A 69 32.17 -18.16 30.85
N HIS A 70 31.23 -17.48 30.17
CA HIS A 70 30.14 -18.14 29.43
C HIS A 70 30.39 -18.32 27.91
N ARG A 71 31.51 -17.83 27.35
CA ARG A 71 32.03 -18.23 26.03
C ARG A 71 32.60 -19.67 26.02
N LYS A 72 31.98 -20.58 26.79
CA LYS A 72 32.39 -21.98 26.95
C LYS A 72 31.30 -22.94 27.43
N ALA A 73 30.03 -22.51 27.49
CA ALA A 73 28.94 -23.44 27.24
C ALA A 73 29.01 -23.79 25.75
N LYS A 74 29.15 -25.08 25.41
CA LYS A 74 29.44 -25.51 24.04
C LYS A 74 28.21 -25.37 23.14
N GLU A 75 28.44 -25.51 21.84
CA GLU A 75 27.50 -26.10 20.90
C GLU A 75 27.31 -27.59 21.25
N GLU A 76 26.75 -27.85 22.44
CA GLU A 76 26.64 -29.19 23.00
C GLU A 76 25.54 -29.96 22.27
N LYS A 77 25.91 -31.13 21.77
CA LYS A 77 25.05 -32.09 21.07
C LYS A 77 24.03 -32.64 22.06
N ALA A 78 22.75 -32.74 21.66
CA ALA A 78 21.72 -33.30 22.53
C ALA A 78 21.93 -34.81 22.73
N SER A 79 21.80 -35.29 23.97
CA SER A 79 21.84 -36.74 24.30
C SER A 79 20.45 -37.39 24.24
N LEU A 80 19.38 -36.58 24.36
CA LEU A 80 17.99 -37.02 24.36
C LEU A 80 17.09 -35.97 23.70
N VAL A 81 16.16 -36.41 22.85
CA VAL A 81 15.02 -35.60 22.39
C VAL A 81 13.71 -36.24 22.87
N ILE A 82 12.87 -35.46 23.54
CA ILE A 82 11.53 -35.81 23.98
C ILE A 82 10.54 -35.07 23.08
N PHE A 83 9.71 -35.80 22.34
CA PHE A 83 8.66 -35.23 21.49
C PHE A 83 7.27 -35.42 22.13
N ASP A 84 6.33 -34.49 21.90
CA ASP A 84 4.91 -34.86 21.86
C ASP A 84 4.58 -35.62 20.56
N LYS A 85 3.40 -36.26 20.50
CA LYS A 85 2.89 -37.01 19.36
C LYS A 85 2.06 -36.15 18.41
N ASP A 86 1.07 -35.42 18.92
CA ASP A 86 0.07 -34.73 18.09
C ASP A 86 0.48 -33.28 17.89
N GLY A 87 0.18 -32.71 16.71
CA GLY A 87 0.71 -31.41 16.27
C GLY A 87 2.22 -31.40 15.96
N THR A 88 3.00 -32.19 16.72
CA THR A 88 4.46 -32.31 16.63
C THR A 88 4.94 -33.42 15.68
N LEU A 89 4.32 -34.61 15.69
CA LEU A 89 4.64 -35.73 14.77
C LEU A 89 3.47 -36.12 13.86
N ILE A 90 2.23 -35.80 14.27
CA ILE A 90 0.97 -36.20 13.62
C ILE A 90 0.03 -35.00 13.51
N CYS A 91 -0.58 -34.75 12.35
CA CYS A 91 -1.42 -33.57 12.17
C CYS A 91 -2.66 -33.65 13.08
N PHE A 92 -2.71 -32.77 14.08
CA PHE A 92 -3.70 -32.75 15.17
C PHE A 92 -5.14 -32.86 14.65
N HIS A 93 -5.45 -32.07 13.62
CA HIS A 93 -6.74 -32.01 12.95
C HIS A 93 -7.17 -33.33 12.32
N THR A 94 -6.25 -34.08 11.72
CA THR A 94 -6.56 -35.37 11.06
C THR A 94 -6.82 -36.51 12.03
N MET A 95 -6.36 -36.41 13.28
CA MET A 95 -6.68 -37.37 14.35
C MET A 95 -7.99 -37.00 15.04
N TRP A 96 -8.09 -35.77 15.54
CA TRP A 96 -9.09 -35.40 16.54
C TRP A 96 -10.43 -34.90 15.98
N SER A 97 -10.47 -34.25 14.80
CA SER A 97 -11.71 -33.65 14.29
C SER A 97 -12.81 -34.69 14.03
N SER A 98 -12.46 -35.85 13.45
CA SER A 98 -13.43 -36.93 13.17
C SER A 98 -13.86 -37.68 14.43
N TRP A 99 -12.97 -37.79 15.42
CA TRP A 99 -13.27 -38.38 16.73
C TRP A 99 -14.23 -37.46 17.52
N ALA A 100 -13.95 -36.15 17.56
CA ALA A 100 -14.72 -35.18 18.32
C ALA A 100 -16.14 -35.02 17.79
N VAL A 101 -16.33 -34.96 16.47
CA VAL A 101 -17.66 -34.97 15.84
C VAL A 101 -18.47 -36.19 16.31
N LYS A 102 -17.94 -37.41 16.14
CA LYS A 102 -18.67 -38.63 16.51
C LYS A 102 -18.96 -38.74 18.02
N VAL A 103 -18.04 -38.30 18.88
CA VAL A 103 -18.23 -38.32 20.34
C VAL A 103 -19.28 -37.31 20.78
N THR A 104 -19.31 -36.11 20.19
CA THR A 104 -20.34 -35.10 20.51
C THR A 104 -21.72 -35.50 20.00
N GLU A 105 -21.82 -35.99 18.76
CA GLU A 105 -23.06 -36.57 18.18
C GLU A 105 -23.60 -37.72 19.05
N SER A 106 -22.76 -38.68 19.47
CA SER A 106 -23.20 -39.82 20.29
C SER A 106 -23.61 -39.39 21.71
N ILE A 107 -22.91 -38.45 22.34
CA ILE A 107 -23.33 -37.89 23.64
C ILE A 107 -24.69 -37.20 23.51
N ALA A 108 -24.87 -36.33 22.52
CA ALA A 108 -26.13 -35.62 22.29
C ALA A 108 -27.30 -36.60 22.05
N ALA A 109 -27.08 -37.63 21.24
CA ALA A 109 -28.06 -38.69 20.99
C ALA A 109 -28.41 -39.53 22.23
N ILE A 110 -27.45 -39.84 23.11
CA ILE A 110 -27.70 -40.62 24.34
C ILE A 110 -28.39 -39.78 25.41
N VAL A 111 -28.04 -38.49 25.56
CA VAL A 111 -28.69 -37.62 26.55
C VAL A 111 -30.06 -37.12 26.09
N GLY A 112 -30.24 -36.93 24.78
CA GLY A 112 -31.48 -36.45 24.16
C GLY A 112 -31.63 -34.93 24.20
N LEU A 113 -30.52 -34.19 24.09
CA LEU A 113 -30.48 -32.72 24.19
C LEU A 113 -29.67 -32.11 23.05
N ASP A 114 -30.06 -30.92 22.61
CA ASP A 114 -29.27 -30.10 21.69
C ASP A 114 -28.18 -29.34 22.46
N ILE A 115 -27.01 -29.97 22.55
CA ILE A 115 -25.85 -29.49 23.33
C ILE A 115 -24.53 -29.62 22.57
N GLU A 116 -24.57 -29.98 21.29
CA GLU A 116 -23.36 -30.26 20.50
C GLU A 116 -22.39 -29.08 20.51
N ASP A 117 -22.85 -27.86 20.28
CA ASP A 117 -22.01 -26.66 20.26
C ASP A 117 -21.34 -26.38 21.62
N LYS A 118 -22.02 -26.68 22.74
CA LYS A 118 -21.43 -26.60 24.10
C LYS A 118 -20.36 -27.67 24.31
N LEU A 119 -20.56 -28.87 23.77
CA LEU A 119 -19.58 -29.96 23.84
C LEU A 119 -18.37 -29.66 22.95
N TYR A 120 -18.57 -29.13 21.73
CA TYR A 120 -17.50 -28.66 20.85
C TYR A 120 -16.68 -27.55 21.51
N GLU A 121 -17.33 -26.50 22.04
CA GLU A 121 -16.67 -25.44 22.79
C GLU A 121 -15.86 -26.00 23.96
N ARG A 122 -16.46 -26.88 24.77
CA ARG A 122 -15.77 -27.47 25.94
C ARG A 122 -14.57 -28.31 25.56
N LEU A 123 -14.62 -29.03 24.42
CA LEU A 123 -13.50 -29.82 23.91
C LEU A 123 -12.36 -28.97 23.29
N GLY A 124 -12.60 -27.70 22.96
CA GLY A 124 -11.68 -26.88 22.17
C GLY A 124 -11.86 -27.07 20.66
N VAL A 125 -13.10 -27.23 20.18
CA VAL A 125 -13.44 -27.48 18.77
C VAL A 125 -14.39 -26.40 18.26
N CYS A 126 -14.10 -25.86 17.07
CA CYS A 126 -14.96 -24.86 16.44
C CYS A 126 -16.20 -25.53 15.83
N ALA A 127 -17.38 -25.33 16.44
CA ALA A 127 -18.67 -25.87 15.98
C ALA A 127 -18.93 -25.76 14.47
N LYS A 128 -18.56 -24.64 13.84
CA LYS A 128 -18.80 -24.35 12.42
C LYS A 128 -17.80 -25.00 11.45
N THR A 129 -16.55 -25.22 11.87
CA THR A 129 -15.49 -25.77 10.99
C THR A 129 -15.03 -27.17 11.38
N LYS A 130 -15.44 -27.66 12.55
CA LYS A 130 -15.00 -28.87 13.24
C LYS A 130 -13.47 -28.96 13.43
N ARG A 131 -12.75 -27.83 13.32
CA ARG A 131 -11.30 -27.70 13.56
C ARG A 131 -11.00 -27.54 15.05
N VAL A 132 -9.85 -28.01 15.52
CA VAL A 132 -9.45 -28.03 16.94
C VAL A 132 -8.51 -26.87 17.22
N PHE A 133 -8.71 -26.21 18.36
CA PHE A 133 -7.91 -25.07 18.85
C PHE A 133 -7.41 -25.35 20.29
N PRO A 134 -6.47 -24.54 20.84
CA PRO A 134 -5.99 -24.73 22.22
C PRO A 134 -7.13 -24.81 23.24
N GLY A 135 -7.20 -25.92 23.98
CA GLY A 135 -8.35 -26.29 24.80
C GLY A 135 -8.22 -27.71 25.36
N LEU A 136 -9.32 -28.28 25.87
CA LEU A 136 -9.27 -29.56 26.61
C LEU A 136 -8.67 -30.71 25.79
N LEU A 137 -8.96 -30.84 24.49
CA LEU A 137 -8.36 -31.87 23.62
C LEU A 137 -6.85 -31.68 23.41
N ALA A 138 -6.34 -30.46 23.46
CA ALA A 138 -4.92 -30.16 23.22
C ALA A 138 -4.05 -30.28 24.48
N GLU A 139 -4.60 -30.01 25.66
CA GLU A 139 -3.79 -29.81 26.88
C GLU A 139 -4.04 -30.84 28.00
N MET A 140 -5.17 -31.59 27.98
CA MET A 140 -5.62 -32.38 29.13
C MET A 140 -5.62 -33.89 28.88
N THR A 141 -5.50 -34.68 29.95
CA THR A 141 -5.58 -36.15 29.84
C THR A 141 -7.02 -36.62 29.65
N THR A 142 -7.20 -37.78 28.99
CA THR A 142 -8.52 -38.41 28.75
C THR A 142 -9.43 -38.40 29.98
N ALA A 143 -8.91 -38.72 31.17
CA ALA A 143 -9.70 -38.74 32.41
C ALA A 143 -10.20 -37.36 32.86
N ILE A 144 -9.41 -36.29 32.64
CA ILE A 144 -9.83 -34.91 32.93
C ILE A 144 -10.92 -34.49 31.95
N ILE A 145 -10.73 -34.75 30.65
CA ILE A 145 -11.71 -34.38 29.61
C ILE A 145 -13.06 -35.09 29.86
N GLN A 146 -13.04 -36.40 30.14
CA GLN A 146 -14.25 -37.15 30.51
C GLN A 146 -14.94 -36.54 31.73
N GLY A 147 -14.19 -36.19 32.78
CA GLY A 147 -14.73 -35.54 33.97
C GLY A 147 -15.36 -34.18 33.70
N GLU A 148 -14.77 -33.36 32.81
CA GLU A 148 -15.32 -32.06 32.42
C GLU A 148 -16.57 -32.18 31.53
N LEU A 149 -16.66 -33.20 30.68
CA LEU A 149 -17.91 -33.48 29.94
C LEU A 149 -19.02 -33.96 30.88
N VAL A 150 -18.73 -34.83 31.85
CA VAL A 150 -19.73 -35.25 32.86
C VAL A 150 -20.24 -34.04 33.67
N LYS A 151 -19.36 -33.13 34.09
CA LYS A 151 -19.76 -31.88 34.76
C LYS A 151 -20.66 -31.00 33.90
N LEU A 152 -20.32 -30.83 32.61
CA LEU A 152 -21.14 -30.07 31.66
C LEU A 152 -22.55 -30.68 31.56
N LEU A 153 -22.65 -31.99 31.33
CA LEU A 153 -23.94 -32.68 31.23
C LEU A 153 -24.78 -32.54 32.51
N VAL A 154 -24.16 -32.64 33.68
CA VAL A 154 -24.86 -32.45 34.98
C VAL A 154 -25.35 -31.03 35.16
N ASN A 155 -24.59 -30.02 34.73
CA ASN A 155 -25.03 -28.62 34.75
C ASN A 155 -26.19 -28.35 33.78
N GLU A 156 -26.25 -29.07 32.65
CA GLU A 156 -27.38 -29.07 31.70
C GLU A 156 -28.56 -29.96 32.17
N GLY A 157 -28.55 -30.43 33.42
CA GLY A 157 -29.67 -31.16 34.05
C GLY A 157 -29.69 -32.68 33.81
N VAL A 158 -28.65 -33.26 33.20
CA VAL A 158 -28.56 -34.72 33.01
C VAL A 158 -28.19 -35.40 34.36
N PRO A 159 -28.95 -36.40 34.84
CA PRO A 159 -28.60 -37.13 36.06
C PRO A 159 -27.19 -37.72 35.98
N HIS A 160 -26.41 -37.62 37.07
CA HIS A 160 -24.98 -37.95 37.09
C HIS A 160 -24.66 -39.35 36.53
N GLU A 161 -25.45 -40.37 36.88
CA GLU A 161 -25.27 -41.74 36.36
C GLU A 161 -25.51 -41.82 34.83
N LYS A 162 -26.51 -41.10 34.30
CA LYS A 162 -26.76 -40.99 32.85
C LYS A 162 -25.63 -40.21 32.16
N ALA A 163 -25.11 -39.15 32.78
CA ALA A 163 -23.99 -38.38 32.26
C ALA A 163 -22.70 -39.21 32.16
N VAL A 164 -22.34 -39.94 33.23
CA VAL A 164 -21.19 -40.88 33.22
C VAL A 164 -21.36 -41.96 32.16
N LEU A 165 -22.56 -42.56 32.05
CA LEU A 165 -22.85 -43.59 31.05
C LEU A 165 -22.74 -43.05 29.61
N ALA A 166 -23.29 -41.86 29.35
CA ALA A 166 -23.25 -41.22 28.03
C ALA A 166 -21.82 -40.91 27.58
N VAL A 167 -21.02 -40.29 28.45
CA VAL A 167 -19.61 -40.00 28.15
C VAL A 167 -18.82 -41.30 27.94
N THR A 168 -18.93 -42.26 28.86
CA THR A 168 -18.16 -43.51 28.80
C THR A 168 -18.48 -44.33 27.54
N LYS A 169 -19.76 -44.47 27.17
CA LYS A 169 -20.17 -45.21 25.96
C LYS A 169 -19.68 -44.51 24.69
N SER A 170 -19.88 -43.20 24.59
CA SER A 170 -19.48 -42.42 23.42
C SER A 170 -17.96 -42.43 23.21
N TRP A 171 -17.18 -42.41 24.30
CA TRP A 171 -15.72 -42.50 24.23
C TRP A 171 -15.24 -43.82 23.60
N ILE A 172 -15.84 -44.94 24.01
CA ILE A 172 -15.56 -46.27 23.46
C ILE A 172 -15.94 -46.36 21.97
N GLU A 173 -17.01 -45.67 21.56
CA GLU A 173 -17.43 -45.58 20.16
C GLU A 173 -16.52 -44.69 19.31
N GLY A 174 -15.97 -43.61 19.89
CA GLY A 174 -14.99 -42.73 19.27
C GLY A 174 -13.63 -43.41 19.04
N ASP A 175 -13.09 -44.05 20.07
CA ASP A 175 -11.78 -44.72 20.05
C ASP A 175 -11.71 -45.90 19.06
N GLN A 176 -12.84 -46.56 18.80
CA GLN A 176 -12.92 -47.57 17.75
C GLN A 176 -12.71 -46.97 16.35
N THR A 177 -13.27 -45.78 16.09
CA THR A 177 -13.11 -45.09 14.81
C THR A 177 -11.72 -44.47 14.61
N SER A 178 -11.10 -43.89 15.65
CA SER A 178 -9.71 -43.39 15.55
C SER A 178 -8.68 -44.51 15.40
N SER A 179 -9.00 -45.75 15.81
CA SER A 179 -8.13 -46.93 15.64
C SER A 179 -7.89 -47.37 14.18
N GLY A 180 -8.54 -46.74 13.20
CA GLY A 180 -8.24 -46.93 11.77
C GLY A 180 -8.76 -48.22 11.13
N LYS A 181 -9.70 -48.94 11.77
CA LYS A 181 -10.27 -50.18 11.21
C LYS A 181 -11.28 -49.97 10.08
N ASP A 182 -12.17 -48.99 10.20
CA ASP A 182 -13.31 -48.81 9.28
C ASP A 182 -13.08 -47.78 8.17
N SER A 183 -11.85 -47.27 8.00
CA SER A 183 -11.50 -46.46 6.83
C SER A 183 -10.15 -46.88 6.25
N GLY A 184 -10.11 -47.21 4.95
CA GLY A 184 -8.92 -47.68 4.24
C GLY A 184 -7.82 -46.64 4.03
N LYS A 185 -7.76 -45.58 4.84
CA LYS A 185 -6.77 -44.50 4.78
C LYS A 185 -5.69 -44.75 5.83
N LYS A 186 -4.48 -45.15 5.41
CA LYS A 186 -3.31 -45.16 6.30
C LYS A 186 -3.11 -43.76 6.89
N VAL A 187 -2.97 -43.67 8.22
CA VAL A 187 -2.46 -42.47 8.90
C VAL A 187 -1.11 -42.11 8.28
N ARG A 188 -0.96 -40.87 7.82
CA ARG A 188 0.29 -40.37 7.23
C ARG A 188 1.00 -39.48 8.26
N SER A 189 2.32 -39.53 8.27
CA SER A 189 3.17 -38.56 8.96
C SER A 189 2.82 -37.14 8.51
N ILE A 190 3.02 -36.15 9.39
CA ILE A 190 3.06 -34.74 8.99
C ILE A 190 4.08 -34.56 7.85
N HIS A 191 5.32 -35.00 8.09
CA HIS A 191 6.44 -34.77 7.17
C HIS A 191 6.88 -36.09 6.51
N PRO A 192 7.11 -36.13 5.18
CA PRO A 192 7.59 -37.33 4.49
C PRO A 192 9.01 -37.74 4.92
N GLU A 193 9.80 -36.78 5.41
CA GLU A 193 11.19 -36.95 5.87
C GLU A 193 11.30 -37.34 7.36
N LEU A 194 10.18 -37.51 8.10
CA LEU A 194 10.21 -37.73 9.55
C LEU A 194 10.97 -39.01 9.96
N LEU A 195 10.89 -40.06 9.13
CA LEU A 195 11.67 -41.28 9.30
C LEU A 195 13.18 -41.05 9.09
N THR A 196 13.55 -40.11 8.23
CA THR A 196 14.95 -39.71 8.00
C THR A 196 15.48 -38.93 9.22
N LEU A 197 14.70 -38.01 9.79
CA LEU A 197 15.05 -37.34 11.05
C LEU A 197 15.34 -38.35 12.17
N PHE A 198 14.45 -39.31 12.41
CA PHE A 198 14.62 -40.32 13.46
C PHE A 198 15.83 -41.25 13.19
N ARG A 199 16.17 -41.49 11.91
CA ARG A 199 17.40 -42.20 11.52
C ARG A 199 18.67 -41.38 11.80
N ILE A 200 18.68 -40.09 11.49
CA ILE A 200 19.81 -39.18 11.77
C ILE A 200 20.04 -39.09 13.28
N LEU A 201 18.98 -38.85 14.07
CA LEU A 201 19.04 -38.86 15.54
C LEU A 201 19.73 -40.13 16.07
N LYS A 202 19.29 -41.31 15.60
CA LYS A 202 19.90 -42.59 15.99
C LYS A 202 21.32 -42.79 15.48
N ALA A 203 21.65 -42.39 14.26
CA ALA A 203 23.01 -42.47 13.72
C ALA A 203 23.99 -41.61 14.52
N HIS A 204 23.53 -40.48 15.06
CA HIS A 204 24.31 -39.58 15.91
C HIS A 204 24.25 -39.98 17.41
N ASN A 205 23.76 -41.19 17.74
CA ASN A 205 23.60 -41.76 19.09
C ASN A 205 22.67 -41.00 20.04
N ILE A 206 21.75 -40.19 19.51
CA ILE A 206 20.77 -39.43 20.32
C ILE A 206 19.60 -40.36 20.70
N LYS A 207 19.23 -40.35 21.99
CA LYS A 207 18.06 -41.10 22.50
C LYS A 207 16.76 -40.37 22.14
N ILE A 208 15.69 -41.12 21.90
CA ILE A 208 14.40 -40.58 21.46
C ILE A 208 13.29 -41.07 22.40
N ALA A 209 12.55 -40.13 22.99
CA ALA A 209 11.39 -40.42 23.80
C ALA A 209 10.13 -39.73 23.27
N ILE A 210 8.97 -40.34 23.52
CA ILE A 210 7.64 -39.74 23.26
C ILE A 210 6.94 -39.55 24.60
N CYS A 211 6.44 -38.35 24.88
CA CYS A 211 5.66 -38.03 26.08
C CYS A 211 4.36 -37.35 25.68
N THR A 212 3.23 -38.05 25.81
CA THR A 212 1.91 -37.60 25.31
C THR A 212 0.80 -37.80 26.34
N ALA A 213 -0.29 -37.04 26.24
CA ALA A 213 -1.48 -37.18 27.09
C ALA A 213 -2.40 -38.36 26.70
N ASP A 214 -2.15 -38.97 25.53
CA ASP A 214 -2.88 -40.10 24.98
C ASP A 214 -2.77 -41.40 25.79
N ASN A 215 -3.67 -42.35 25.52
CA ASN A 215 -3.53 -43.72 26.01
C ASN A 215 -2.44 -44.50 25.25
N ARG A 216 -1.73 -45.37 25.98
CA ARG A 216 -0.58 -46.15 25.48
C ARG A 216 -0.91 -47.02 24.28
N ARG A 217 -2.13 -47.57 24.21
CA ARG A 217 -2.56 -48.46 23.11
C ARG A 217 -2.68 -47.70 21.79
N SER A 218 -3.28 -46.50 21.81
CA SER A 218 -3.37 -45.60 20.66
C SER A 218 -1.98 -45.15 20.21
N SER A 219 -1.19 -44.62 21.15
CA SER A 219 0.16 -44.10 20.88
C SER A 219 1.08 -45.14 20.24
N LEU A 220 1.16 -46.36 20.79
CA LEU A 220 2.03 -47.42 20.25
C LEU A 220 1.57 -47.93 18.88
N ASN A 221 0.25 -48.04 18.64
CA ASN A 221 -0.26 -48.40 17.31
C ASN A 221 0.07 -47.31 16.28
N THR A 222 -0.04 -46.05 16.67
CA THR A 222 0.19 -44.93 15.75
C THR A 222 1.68 -44.78 15.41
N LEU A 223 2.58 -44.92 16.40
CA LEU A 223 4.04 -44.98 16.15
C LEU A 223 4.45 -46.17 15.27
N LYS A 224 3.72 -47.30 15.28
CA LYS A 224 3.93 -48.42 14.35
C LYS A 224 3.46 -48.07 12.93
N ASN A 225 2.30 -47.44 12.79
CA ASN A 225 1.78 -47.01 11.48
C ASN A 225 2.70 -46.00 10.77
N LEU A 226 3.43 -45.19 11.53
CA LEU A 226 4.44 -44.25 11.02
C LEU A 226 5.82 -44.87 10.78
N GLY A 227 6.06 -46.12 11.19
CA GLY A 227 7.38 -46.76 11.14
C GLY A 227 8.40 -46.23 12.16
N LEU A 228 7.97 -45.41 13.13
CA LEU A 228 8.85 -44.76 14.11
C LEU A 228 9.08 -45.60 15.38
N HIS A 229 8.20 -46.57 15.68
CA HIS A 229 8.27 -47.38 16.91
C HIS A 229 9.61 -48.12 17.10
N SER A 230 10.33 -48.46 16.03
CA SER A 230 11.67 -49.10 16.13
C SER A 230 12.81 -48.12 16.47
N TYR A 231 12.53 -46.81 16.47
CA TYR A 231 13.50 -45.74 16.72
C TYR A 231 13.28 -45.02 18.05
N VAL A 232 12.21 -45.33 18.79
CA VAL A 232 11.87 -44.71 20.08
C VAL A 232 12.35 -45.61 21.23
N ASP A 233 13.13 -45.04 22.14
CA ASP A 233 13.67 -45.73 23.33
C ASP A 233 12.65 -45.80 24.48
N MET A 234 11.82 -44.77 24.63
CA MET A 234 10.81 -44.69 25.70
C MET A 234 9.53 -44.00 25.23
N VAL A 235 8.38 -44.54 25.62
CA VAL A 235 7.07 -43.92 25.42
C VAL A 235 6.40 -43.76 26.78
N VAL A 236 5.95 -42.55 27.11
CA VAL A 236 5.16 -42.21 28.30
C VAL A 236 3.81 -41.65 27.84
N CYS A 237 2.74 -42.12 28.48
CA CYS A 237 1.34 -41.91 28.09
C CYS A 237 0.48 -41.50 29.31
N GLY A 238 -0.65 -40.85 29.04
CA GLY A 238 -1.55 -40.30 30.07
C GLY A 238 -2.31 -41.35 30.90
N ASP A 239 -2.27 -42.61 30.49
CA ASP A 239 -2.83 -43.78 31.19
C ASP A 239 -1.78 -44.61 31.96
N ASP A 240 -0.50 -44.22 31.93
CA ASP A 240 0.56 -44.94 32.64
C ASP A 240 0.50 -44.74 34.17
N PRO A 241 0.74 -45.81 34.97
CA PRO A 241 0.93 -45.68 36.41
C PRO A 241 2.02 -44.66 36.78
N HIS A 242 1.67 -43.79 37.73
CA HIS A 242 2.55 -42.74 38.26
C HIS A 242 3.13 -41.81 37.18
N THR A 243 2.30 -41.34 36.25
CA THR A 243 2.54 -40.12 35.46
C THR A 243 1.78 -38.94 36.04
N GLN A 244 2.07 -37.74 35.55
CA GLN A 244 1.31 -36.52 35.82
C GLN A 244 1.00 -35.82 34.49
N ALA A 245 -0.06 -35.01 34.45
CA ALA A 245 -0.37 -34.21 33.27
C ALA A 245 0.70 -33.12 33.04
N LYS A 246 0.92 -32.75 31.78
CA LYS A 246 1.68 -31.54 31.44
C LYS A 246 0.93 -30.32 32.02
N PRO A 247 1.62 -29.25 32.47
CA PRO A 247 3.05 -28.99 32.39
C PRO A 247 3.89 -29.55 33.56
N SER A 248 3.44 -30.60 34.28
CA SER A 248 4.23 -31.16 35.39
C SER A 248 5.57 -31.74 34.89
N PRO A 249 6.72 -31.38 35.50
CA PRO A 249 8.04 -31.85 35.07
C PRO A 249 8.29 -33.34 35.35
N HIS A 250 7.43 -33.98 36.15
CA HIS A 250 7.54 -35.36 36.62
C HIS A 250 7.79 -36.37 35.49
N ASN A 251 7.08 -36.25 34.36
CA ASN A 251 7.26 -37.18 33.23
C ASN A 251 8.61 -36.98 32.52
N ALA A 252 9.08 -35.74 32.39
CA ALA A 252 10.38 -35.45 31.79
C ALA A 252 11.53 -35.99 32.67
N TRP A 253 11.47 -35.78 33.99
CA TRP A 253 12.44 -36.38 34.91
C TRP A 253 12.41 -37.92 34.87
N LYS A 254 11.22 -38.54 34.84
CA LYS A 254 11.04 -40.00 34.70
C LYS A 254 11.66 -40.56 33.42
N ILE A 255 11.66 -39.78 32.33
CA ILE A 255 12.31 -40.16 31.06
C ILE A 255 13.83 -40.00 31.15
N CYS A 256 14.32 -38.86 31.65
CA CYS A 256 15.76 -38.61 31.81
C CYS A 256 16.44 -39.63 32.74
N ASP A 257 15.81 -39.97 33.86
CA ASP A 257 16.28 -40.98 34.82
C ASP A 257 16.29 -42.39 34.20
N ALA A 258 15.16 -42.84 33.65
CA ALA A 258 15.05 -44.18 33.06
C ALA A 258 15.94 -44.39 31.82
N LEU A 259 16.30 -43.31 31.11
CA LEU A 259 17.24 -43.36 29.99
C LEU A 259 18.68 -43.03 30.38
N GLY A 260 18.96 -42.61 31.62
CA GLY A 260 20.30 -42.22 32.09
C GLY A 260 20.88 -41.06 31.28
N VAL A 261 20.22 -39.90 31.31
CA VAL A 261 20.64 -38.64 30.65
C VAL A 261 20.41 -37.46 31.60
N ASP A 262 21.35 -36.52 31.69
CA ASP A 262 21.14 -35.28 32.47
C ASP A 262 20.06 -34.43 31.80
N PRO A 263 19.08 -33.86 32.53
CA PRO A 263 18.10 -32.93 31.99
C PRO A 263 18.69 -31.82 31.10
N GLN A 264 19.89 -31.32 31.40
CA GLN A 264 20.57 -30.28 30.62
C GLN A 264 21.09 -30.75 29.25
N GLU A 265 21.18 -32.06 29.02
CA GLU A 265 21.49 -32.65 27.71
C GLU A 265 20.23 -33.06 26.93
N ALA A 266 19.05 -32.90 27.53
CA ALA A 266 17.76 -33.25 26.94
C ALA A 266 17.06 -32.06 26.28
N VAL A 267 16.24 -32.33 25.27
CA VAL A 267 15.48 -31.34 24.50
C VAL A 267 14.00 -31.73 24.49
N MET A 268 13.10 -30.85 24.93
CA MET A 268 11.66 -31.01 24.69
C MET A 268 11.28 -30.38 23.34
N VAL A 269 10.46 -31.08 22.56
CA VAL A 269 9.88 -30.59 21.30
C VAL A 269 8.37 -30.79 21.34
N GLY A 270 7.61 -29.71 21.14
CA GLY A 270 6.15 -29.71 21.26
C GLY A 270 5.50 -28.49 20.62
N ASP A 271 4.20 -28.54 20.35
CA ASP A 271 3.42 -27.44 19.77
C ASP A 271 2.45 -26.78 20.76
N THR A 272 2.38 -27.24 22.02
CA THR A 272 1.48 -26.66 23.03
C THR A 272 2.25 -25.90 24.12
N LYS A 273 1.57 -24.96 24.76
CA LYS A 273 2.07 -24.27 25.96
C LYS A 273 2.35 -25.24 27.11
N ALA A 274 1.60 -26.33 27.20
CA ALA A 274 1.80 -27.39 28.18
C ALA A 274 3.14 -28.15 27.97
N ASP A 275 3.55 -28.36 26.73
CA ASP A 275 4.88 -28.92 26.38
C ASP A 275 6.02 -28.01 26.82
N MET A 276 5.92 -26.72 26.46
CA MET A 276 6.94 -25.74 26.79
C MET A 276 7.04 -25.58 28.31
N GLY A 277 5.90 -25.57 29.01
CA GLY A 277 5.84 -25.58 30.46
C GLY A 277 6.51 -26.80 31.10
N MET A 278 6.28 -28.01 30.58
CA MET A 278 6.95 -29.23 31.08
C MET A 278 8.47 -29.16 30.88
N GLY A 279 8.94 -28.80 29.70
CA GLY A 279 10.38 -28.68 29.41
C GLY A 279 11.07 -27.61 30.27
N HIS A 280 10.41 -26.46 30.44
CA HIS A 280 10.90 -25.36 31.27
C HIS A 280 10.92 -25.72 32.76
N ALA A 281 9.83 -26.28 33.30
CA ALA A 281 9.74 -26.69 34.70
C ALA A 281 10.72 -27.82 35.06
N ALA A 282 11.00 -28.72 34.11
CA ALA A 282 11.97 -29.80 34.28
C ALA A 282 13.43 -29.33 34.18
N LYS A 283 13.65 -28.07 33.75
CA LYS A 283 14.96 -27.46 33.45
C LYS A 283 15.74 -28.21 32.38
N LEU A 284 15.06 -28.57 31.29
CA LEU A 284 15.73 -29.23 30.17
C LEU A 284 16.66 -28.26 29.42
N GLY A 285 17.72 -28.79 28.81
CA GLY A 285 18.75 -28.00 28.13
C GLY A 285 18.24 -27.12 27.00
N ARG A 286 17.25 -27.60 26.22
CA ARG A 286 16.53 -26.80 25.22
C ARG A 286 15.04 -27.15 25.22
N VAL A 287 14.20 -26.18 24.87
CA VAL A 287 12.74 -26.32 24.81
C VAL A 287 12.31 -25.69 23.49
N VAL A 288 11.80 -26.50 22.56
CA VAL A 288 11.62 -26.12 21.15
C VAL A 288 10.16 -26.19 20.74
N GLY A 289 9.56 -25.02 20.51
CA GLY A 289 8.20 -24.91 19.98
C GLY A 289 8.15 -25.22 18.49
N VAL A 290 7.22 -26.07 18.03
CA VAL A 290 7.00 -26.37 16.60
C VAL A 290 5.67 -25.82 16.10
N LEU A 291 5.72 -24.93 15.09
CA LEU A 291 4.52 -24.30 14.49
C LEU A 291 3.79 -25.18 13.45
N SER A 292 3.94 -26.51 13.58
CA SER A 292 3.25 -27.53 12.79
C SER A 292 1.89 -27.95 13.40
N GLY A 293 1.70 -27.69 14.70
CA GLY A 293 0.55 -28.11 15.48
C GLY A 293 -0.46 -26.99 15.77
N VAL A 294 -0.97 -26.92 17.01
CA VAL A 294 -2.09 -26.03 17.38
C VAL A 294 -1.68 -24.70 18.03
N GLY A 295 -0.55 -24.62 18.71
CA GLY A 295 -0.10 -23.40 19.39
C GLY A 295 0.63 -22.41 18.48
N ASP A 296 0.59 -21.12 18.83
CA ASP A 296 1.20 -20.04 18.04
C ASP A 296 2.54 -19.50 18.61
N THR A 297 3.14 -18.55 17.89
CA THR A 297 4.44 -17.97 18.28
C THR A 297 4.37 -17.11 19.55
N GLY A 298 3.24 -16.45 19.82
CA GLY A 298 3.01 -15.69 21.06
C GLY A 298 2.74 -16.60 22.27
N GLU A 299 2.14 -17.78 22.05
CA GLU A 299 1.89 -18.76 23.12
C GLU A 299 3.14 -19.57 23.51
N LEU A 300 3.99 -19.93 22.53
CA LEU A 300 5.15 -20.81 22.75
C LEU A 300 6.40 -20.03 23.20
N LEU A 301 6.67 -18.86 22.61
CA LEU A 301 7.89 -18.08 22.87
C LEU A 301 8.13 -17.67 24.35
N PRO A 302 7.11 -17.47 25.22
CA PRO A 302 7.33 -17.16 26.63
C PRO A 302 7.97 -18.28 27.47
N LEU A 303 7.99 -19.51 26.97
CA LEU A 303 8.50 -20.69 27.69
C LEU A 303 9.50 -21.53 26.86
N ALA A 304 9.45 -21.44 25.53
CA ALA A 304 10.42 -22.05 24.63
C ALA A 304 11.76 -21.30 24.62
N THR A 305 12.87 -22.02 24.43
CA THR A 305 14.17 -21.40 24.11
C THR A 305 14.29 -21.10 22.61
N HIS A 306 13.58 -21.85 21.75
CA HIS A 306 13.52 -21.64 20.31
C HIS A 306 12.11 -21.96 19.79
N VAL A 307 11.68 -21.29 18.72
CA VAL A 307 10.44 -21.63 17.99
C VAL A 307 10.80 -21.86 16.52
N ILE A 308 10.49 -23.05 15.99
CA ILE A 308 10.79 -23.46 14.60
C ILE A 308 9.50 -23.71 13.81
N LYS A 309 9.61 -23.68 12.48
CA LYS A 309 8.42 -23.83 11.60
C LYS A 309 7.98 -25.29 11.50
N ASN A 310 8.93 -26.22 11.47
CA ASN A 310 8.70 -27.66 11.32
C ASN A 310 9.69 -28.47 12.14
N VAL A 311 9.35 -29.72 12.49
CA VAL A 311 10.26 -30.61 13.23
C VAL A 311 11.53 -30.98 12.44
N LYS A 312 11.54 -30.85 11.10
CA LYS A 312 12.75 -31.04 10.28
C LYS A 312 13.79 -29.93 10.49
N ASP A 313 13.34 -28.74 10.90
CA ASP A 313 14.19 -27.58 11.16
C ASP A 313 14.93 -27.70 12.51
N LEU A 314 14.79 -28.85 13.20
CA LEU A 314 15.36 -29.14 14.51
C LEU A 314 16.87 -29.45 14.48
N LEU A 315 17.39 -30.07 13.42
CA LEU A 315 18.79 -30.56 13.39
C LEU A 315 19.83 -29.48 13.71
N PRO A 316 19.76 -28.24 13.16
CA PRO A 316 20.68 -27.15 13.50
C PRO A 316 20.60 -26.66 14.95
N LEU A 317 19.59 -27.07 15.72
CA LEU A 317 19.41 -26.73 17.13
C LEU A 317 19.88 -27.84 18.10
N ILE A 318 20.28 -29.01 17.59
CA ILE A 318 20.63 -30.19 18.42
C ILE A 318 21.92 -30.91 18.00
N LEU A 319 22.45 -30.63 16.79
CA LEU A 319 23.72 -31.13 16.29
C LEU A 319 24.71 -29.97 16.03
N PRO A 320 26.03 -30.19 16.16
CA PRO A 320 27.07 -29.28 15.65
C PRO A 320 26.92 -28.98 14.15
N TYR A 321 27.49 -27.85 13.70
CA TYR A 321 27.35 -27.36 12.31
C TYR A 321 27.76 -28.39 11.25
N ASP A 322 28.92 -29.02 11.43
CA ASP A 322 29.44 -30.02 10.49
C ASP A 322 28.58 -31.30 10.49
N ASP A 323 28.18 -31.78 11.68
CA ASP A 323 27.34 -32.97 11.90
C ASP A 323 26.01 -32.91 11.10
N TRP A 324 25.37 -31.73 10.97
CA TRP A 324 24.07 -31.62 10.28
C TRP A 324 24.15 -31.21 8.81
N THR A 325 25.22 -30.55 8.38
CA THR A 325 25.34 -30.08 6.98
C THR A 325 25.61 -31.24 6.01
N ASP A 326 26.42 -32.23 6.41
CA ASP A 326 26.65 -33.47 5.64
C ASP A 326 25.38 -34.34 5.45
N CYS A 327 24.34 -34.15 6.29
CA CYS A 327 23.10 -34.92 6.22
C CYS A 327 22.20 -34.60 5.00
N TYR A 328 22.50 -33.56 4.21
CA TYR A 328 21.63 -33.04 3.14
C TYR A 328 22.24 -33.12 1.73
N THR A 329 22.73 -34.30 1.34
CA THR A 329 23.26 -34.55 -0.01
C THR A 329 22.16 -34.98 -1.01
N TYR A 330 21.75 -34.06 -1.90
CA TYR A 330 20.87 -34.37 -3.04
C TYR A 330 21.69 -34.78 -4.27
N SER A 331 21.24 -35.82 -5.00
CA SER A 331 21.96 -36.40 -6.14
C SER A 331 22.02 -35.45 -7.34
N SER A 332 23.22 -35.04 -7.73
CA SER A 332 23.49 -33.99 -8.72
C SER A 332 23.70 -34.46 -10.17
N HIS A 333 23.63 -35.77 -10.43
CA HIS A 333 24.10 -36.40 -11.67
C HIS A 333 22.98 -36.71 -12.66
N GLU A 334 22.27 -35.66 -13.11
CA GLU A 334 21.54 -35.63 -14.39
C GLU A 334 21.28 -34.16 -14.75
N ARG A 335 22.26 -33.52 -15.39
CA ARG A 335 22.20 -32.12 -15.84
C ARG A 335 22.72 -32.03 -17.27
N ILE A 336 22.02 -31.23 -18.08
CA ILE A 336 22.26 -31.00 -19.53
C ILE A 336 21.96 -32.23 -20.39
N LEU A 337 21.25 -32.01 -21.51
CA LEU A 337 21.16 -32.98 -22.60
C LEU A 337 22.48 -33.01 -23.39
N ARG A 338 23.46 -33.76 -22.90
CA ARG A 338 24.70 -34.05 -23.65
C ARG A 338 24.60 -35.35 -24.46
N GLU A 339 23.56 -35.45 -25.29
CA GLU A 339 23.58 -36.31 -26.48
C GLU A 339 23.38 -35.43 -27.71
N PRO A 340 24.24 -35.54 -28.76
CA PRO A 340 24.04 -34.79 -29.99
C PRO A 340 22.79 -35.31 -30.71
N LEU A 341 21.93 -34.40 -31.16
CA LEU A 341 20.78 -34.73 -32.02
C LEU A 341 21.25 -34.96 -33.46
N ASP A 342 22.08 -35.98 -33.65
CA ASP A 342 22.76 -36.39 -34.89
C ASP A 342 21.81 -37.03 -35.93
N LEU A 343 20.64 -36.41 -36.13
CA LEU A 343 19.56 -36.88 -37.03
C LEU A 343 18.96 -35.78 -37.93
N LEU A 344 19.64 -34.64 -38.13
CA LEU A 344 19.26 -33.67 -39.17
C LEU A 344 20.12 -33.68 -40.44
N ASN A 345 21.25 -34.40 -40.48
CA ASN A 345 22.02 -34.59 -41.72
C ASN A 345 21.43 -35.69 -42.63
N LYS A 346 20.12 -35.59 -42.91
CA LYS A 346 19.38 -36.25 -44.01
C LYS A 346 17.90 -35.80 -44.04
N GLU A 347 17.63 -34.69 -44.71
CA GLU A 347 16.74 -34.65 -45.89
C GLU A 347 16.61 -33.22 -46.43
N SER A 348 17.12 -33.00 -47.64
CA SER A 348 16.99 -31.75 -48.38
C SER A 348 15.92 -31.89 -49.46
N SER A 349 14.86 -31.05 -49.40
CA SER A 349 14.28 -30.40 -50.60
C SER A 349 13.02 -29.59 -50.28
N ALA A 350 13.14 -28.26 -50.39
CA ALA A 350 12.08 -27.35 -50.84
C ALA A 350 12.75 -26.02 -51.21
N ASN A 351 12.53 -25.54 -52.45
CA ASN A 351 13.07 -24.25 -52.87
C ASN A 351 12.09 -23.14 -52.49
N GLU A 352 12.48 -22.27 -51.57
CA GLU A 352 12.00 -20.88 -51.54
C GLU A 352 13.23 -19.97 -51.56
N ALA A 353 13.35 -19.16 -52.62
CA ALA A 353 14.42 -18.21 -52.78
C ALA A 353 13.97 -16.87 -52.19
N TYR A 354 14.52 -16.52 -51.02
CA TYR A 354 14.48 -15.18 -50.46
C TYR A 354 15.90 -14.63 -50.41
N GLU A 355 16.03 -13.32 -50.57
CA GLU A 355 17.32 -12.62 -50.51
C GLU A 355 17.91 -12.78 -49.09
N MET A 356 19.22 -12.98 -49.00
CA MET A 356 19.88 -13.42 -47.77
C MET A 356 20.49 -12.24 -47.02
N GLU A 357 20.20 -12.16 -45.73
CA GLU A 357 20.86 -11.25 -44.78
C GLU A 357 22.03 -11.98 -44.13
N ASP A 358 23.26 -11.54 -44.42
CA ASP A 358 24.47 -11.99 -43.73
C ASP A 358 24.50 -11.37 -42.32
N ILE A 359 24.79 -12.19 -41.30
CA ILE A 359 24.91 -11.77 -39.89
C ILE A 359 26.39 -11.45 -39.59
N ASP A 360 26.65 -10.42 -38.79
CA ASP A 360 28.02 -10.08 -38.40
C ASP A 360 28.55 -11.07 -37.32
N MET A 361 29.29 -12.06 -37.82
CA MET A 361 29.81 -13.21 -37.06
C MET A 361 30.83 -12.84 -35.97
N ASP A 362 31.47 -11.68 -36.04
CA ASP A 362 32.55 -11.34 -35.11
C ASP A 362 32.03 -10.96 -33.72
N ASN A 363 30.73 -10.70 -33.53
CA ASN A 363 30.17 -10.16 -32.29
C ASN A 363 29.59 -11.19 -31.30
N TYR A 364 28.90 -12.24 -31.75
CA TYR A 364 28.10 -13.11 -30.86
C TYR A 364 28.27 -14.62 -31.15
N ASP A 365 28.17 -15.47 -30.11
CA ASP A 365 28.30 -16.94 -30.17
C ASP A 365 27.02 -17.71 -29.79
N VAL A 366 26.17 -17.12 -28.95
CA VAL A 366 25.00 -17.78 -28.33
C VAL A 366 23.81 -16.83 -28.25
N VAL A 367 22.61 -17.34 -28.55
CA VAL A 367 21.34 -16.66 -28.28
C VAL A 367 20.55 -17.45 -27.24
N ILE A 368 20.25 -16.82 -26.10
CA ILE A 368 19.34 -17.33 -25.08
C ILE A 368 17.94 -16.81 -25.36
N PHE A 369 16.96 -17.71 -25.53
CA PHE A 369 15.55 -17.35 -25.60
C PHE A 369 14.83 -17.77 -24.32
N ASP A 370 13.87 -16.94 -23.86
CA ASP A 370 12.77 -17.47 -23.04
C ASP A 370 11.80 -18.33 -23.87
N LEU A 371 11.13 -19.28 -23.22
CA LEU A 371 10.17 -20.19 -23.86
C LEU A 371 8.73 -19.64 -23.95
N HIS A 372 8.22 -18.94 -22.94
CA HIS A 372 6.80 -18.72 -22.68
C HIS A 372 6.39 -17.25 -22.76
N GLY A 373 5.90 -16.84 -23.94
CA GLY A 373 5.64 -15.44 -24.30
C GLY A 373 6.59 -14.94 -25.40
N THR A 374 7.76 -15.57 -25.50
CA THR A 374 8.77 -15.28 -26.55
C THR A 374 8.67 -16.26 -27.71
N LEU A 375 8.70 -17.58 -27.45
CA LEU A 375 8.60 -18.62 -28.50
C LEU A 375 7.19 -19.22 -28.61
N VAL A 376 6.57 -19.59 -27.48
CA VAL A 376 5.26 -20.25 -27.46
C VAL A 376 4.29 -19.61 -26.46
N CYS A 377 3.00 -19.73 -26.74
CA CYS A 377 1.90 -19.23 -25.91
C CYS A 377 1.19 -20.38 -25.18
N SER A 378 1.34 -20.40 -23.86
CA SER A 378 0.71 -21.38 -22.96
C SER A 378 -0.37 -20.75 -22.05
N HIS A 379 -0.53 -19.42 -22.07
CA HIS A 379 -1.43 -18.61 -21.20
C HIS A 379 -2.79 -19.25 -20.95
N LYS A 380 -3.49 -19.71 -22.00
CA LYS A 380 -4.83 -20.31 -21.89
C LYS A 380 -4.83 -21.58 -21.02
N SER A 381 -3.81 -22.42 -21.16
CA SER A 381 -3.61 -23.64 -20.36
C SER A 381 -3.35 -23.32 -18.89
N TYR A 382 -2.52 -22.32 -18.59
CA TYR A 382 -2.25 -21.88 -17.21
C TYR A 382 -3.50 -21.31 -16.53
N ILE A 383 -4.29 -20.48 -17.23
CA ILE A 383 -5.56 -19.98 -16.70
C ILE A 383 -6.55 -21.13 -16.43
N MET A 384 -6.74 -22.06 -17.38
CA MET A 384 -7.65 -23.19 -17.20
C MET A 384 -7.20 -24.15 -16.09
N TRP A 385 -5.89 -24.33 -15.91
CA TRP A 385 -5.32 -25.04 -14.78
C TRP A 385 -5.54 -24.30 -13.46
N LEU A 386 -5.32 -22.99 -13.41
CA LEU A 386 -5.45 -22.19 -12.19
C LEU A 386 -6.90 -22.09 -11.72
N ASP A 387 -7.86 -21.92 -12.63
CA ASP A 387 -9.29 -21.93 -12.33
C ASP A 387 -9.71 -23.27 -11.69
N LYS A 388 -9.20 -24.39 -12.23
CA LYS A 388 -9.46 -25.73 -11.71
C LYS A 388 -8.76 -25.99 -10.36
N LEU A 389 -7.50 -25.57 -10.21
CA LEU A 389 -6.73 -25.63 -8.96
C LEU A 389 -7.45 -24.84 -7.86
N THR A 390 -7.83 -23.61 -8.18
CA THR A 390 -8.61 -22.72 -7.31
C THR A 390 -9.92 -23.36 -6.87
N HIS A 391 -10.69 -23.92 -7.81
CA HIS A 391 -11.93 -24.63 -7.47
C HIS A 391 -11.69 -25.86 -6.56
N LYS A 392 -10.60 -26.61 -6.77
CA LYS A 392 -10.21 -27.72 -5.88
C LYS A 392 -9.75 -27.25 -4.50
N LEU A 393 -9.10 -26.09 -4.40
CA LEU A 393 -8.71 -25.49 -3.12
C LEU A 393 -9.93 -24.98 -2.34
N VAL A 394 -10.83 -24.23 -2.99
CA VAL A 394 -12.12 -23.81 -2.40
C VAL A 394 -12.91 -25.03 -1.91
N GLY A 395 -13.06 -26.06 -2.74
CA GLY A 395 -13.78 -27.30 -2.40
C GLY A 395 -13.10 -28.18 -1.33
N LYS A 396 -11.81 -27.98 -1.04
CA LYS A 396 -11.10 -28.66 0.05
C LYS A 396 -11.08 -27.86 1.36
N THR A 397 -11.23 -26.54 1.29
CA THR A 397 -11.08 -25.63 2.43
C THR A 397 -12.41 -25.11 2.96
N GLY A 398 -13.46 -25.09 2.14
CA GLY A 398 -14.73 -24.42 2.45
C GLY A 398 -14.63 -22.88 2.44
N MET A 399 -13.52 -22.31 1.93
CA MET A 399 -13.25 -20.87 1.96
C MET A 399 -13.29 -20.25 0.56
N GLU A 400 -13.85 -19.04 0.44
CA GLU A 400 -13.72 -18.22 -0.76
C GLU A 400 -12.35 -17.53 -0.82
N ILE A 401 -11.32 -18.32 -1.13
CA ILE A 401 -9.93 -17.87 -1.36
C ILE A 401 -9.60 -17.61 -2.83
N ALA A 402 -10.58 -17.70 -3.72
CA ALA A 402 -10.35 -17.67 -5.17
C ALA A 402 -9.72 -16.37 -5.68
N SER A 403 -10.27 -15.22 -5.30
CA SER A 403 -9.74 -13.89 -5.65
C SER A 403 -8.28 -13.73 -5.22
N LEU A 404 -8.00 -14.10 -3.97
CA LEU A 404 -6.68 -14.00 -3.36
C LEU A 404 -5.65 -14.94 -4.02
N ILE A 405 -6.09 -16.10 -4.53
CA ILE A 405 -5.22 -17.00 -5.31
C ILE A 405 -4.87 -16.39 -6.68
N TYR A 406 -5.80 -15.74 -7.37
CA TYR A 406 -5.46 -15.01 -8.60
C TYR A 406 -4.53 -13.83 -8.30
N GLU A 407 -4.78 -13.08 -7.22
CA GLU A 407 -4.00 -11.92 -6.79
C GLU A 407 -2.55 -12.27 -6.39
N ASP A 408 -2.35 -13.20 -5.43
CA ASP A 408 -1.00 -13.63 -4.97
C ASP A 408 -0.18 -14.28 -6.12
N LEU A 409 -0.82 -14.71 -7.22
CA LEU A 409 -0.17 -15.28 -8.41
C LEU A 409 -0.05 -14.33 -9.60
N GLY A 410 -0.51 -13.07 -9.51
CA GLY A 410 -0.39 -12.08 -10.60
C GLY A 410 -1.43 -12.21 -11.72
N VAL A 411 -2.55 -12.88 -11.50
CA VAL A 411 -3.65 -13.03 -12.48
C VAL A 411 -4.78 -12.05 -12.21
N SER A 412 -5.19 -11.31 -13.24
CA SER A 412 -6.40 -10.50 -13.18
C SER A 412 -7.65 -11.39 -13.18
N GLN A 413 -8.37 -11.43 -12.07
CA GLN A 413 -9.61 -12.23 -11.94
C GLN A 413 -10.65 -11.90 -13.02
N ASP A 414 -10.88 -10.62 -13.32
CA ASP A 414 -11.90 -10.17 -14.27
C ASP A 414 -11.55 -10.43 -15.74
N THR A 415 -10.27 -10.25 -16.10
CA THR A 415 -9.82 -10.30 -17.51
C THR A 415 -9.13 -11.62 -17.88
N LYS A 416 -8.84 -12.46 -16.88
CA LYS A 416 -8.05 -13.69 -16.99
C LYS A 416 -6.70 -13.48 -17.71
N LYS A 417 -6.14 -12.28 -17.60
CA LYS A 417 -4.78 -11.98 -18.02
C LYS A 417 -3.81 -12.22 -16.87
N ILE A 418 -2.81 -13.06 -17.13
CA ILE A 418 -1.54 -13.04 -16.40
C ILE A 418 -0.93 -11.64 -16.55
N ARG A 419 -0.33 -11.14 -15.47
CA ARG A 419 0.44 -9.89 -15.38
C ARG A 419 1.82 -10.23 -14.82
N PRO A 420 2.80 -9.30 -14.88
CA PRO A 420 4.07 -9.48 -14.21
C PRO A 420 3.91 -9.92 -12.75
N GLY A 421 4.51 -11.04 -12.37
CA GLY A 421 4.23 -11.70 -11.10
C GLY A 421 4.52 -13.20 -11.04
N LEU A 422 4.01 -13.86 -9.99
CA LEU A 422 4.52 -15.18 -9.62
C LEU A 422 4.15 -16.32 -10.58
N LEU A 423 3.02 -16.24 -11.31
CA LEU A 423 2.65 -17.24 -12.34
C LEU A 423 3.46 -17.13 -13.64
N GLU A 424 4.13 -16.00 -13.85
CA GLU A 424 5.01 -15.76 -15.00
C GLU A 424 6.46 -16.13 -14.63
N GLY A 425 7.01 -15.51 -13.58
CA GLY A 425 8.43 -15.68 -13.24
C GLY A 425 8.76 -16.77 -12.22
N GLY A 426 7.79 -17.28 -11.46
CA GLY A 426 8.02 -18.14 -10.29
C GLY A 426 7.91 -19.63 -10.56
N SER A 427 8.75 -20.43 -9.89
CA SER A 427 8.76 -21.90 -10.07
C SER A 427 7.55 -22.59 -9.42
N HIS A 428 7.26 -23.82 -9.85
CA HIS A 428 6.23 -24.67 -9.25
C HIS A 428 6.31 -24.81 -7.71
N LEU A 429 7.51 -24.73 -7.12
CA LEU A 429 7.68 -24.73 -5.66
C LEU A 429 7.23 -23.39 -5.03
N GLN A 430 7.56 -22.26 -5.67
CA GLN A 430 7.19 -20.93 -5.19
C GLN A 430 5.67 -20.69 -5.31
N LEU A 431 5.06 -21.17 -6.39
CA LEU A 431 3.60 -21.19 -6.57
C LEU A 431 2.89 -22.00 -5.47
N LYS A 432 3.43 -23.18 -5.12
CA LYS A 432 2.97 -23.98 -3.97
C LYS A 432 3.14 -23.21 -2.66
N GLU A 433 4.29 -22.61 -2.42
CA GLU A 433 4.56 -21.83 -1.22
C GLU A 433 3.66 -20.60 -1.07
N ALA A 434 3.34 -19.87 -2.14
CA ALA A 434 2.46 -18.70 -2.08
C ALA A 434 1.06 -19.08 -1.60
N ILE A 435 0.43 -20.09 -2.21
CA ILE A 435 -0.88 -20.58 -1.77
C ILE A 435 -0.80 -21.21 -0.37
N VAL A 436 0.29 -21.89 0.00
CA VAL A 436 0.50 -22.37 1.38
C VAL A 436 0.56 -21.20 2.37
N LYS A 437 1.28 -20.12 2.06
CA LYS A 437 1.35 -18.89 2.88
C LYS A 437 -0.03 -18.22 2.98
N LEU A 438 -0.81 -18.20 1.89
CA LEU A 438 -2.18 -17.68 1.85
C LEU A 438 -3.14 -18.50 2.73
N LEU A 439 -3.11 -19.83 2.64
CA LEU A 439 -3.91 -20.72 3.48
C LEU A 439 -3.60 -20.50 4.97
N ARG A 440 -2.31 -20.35 5.33
CA ARG A 440 -1.91 -19.99 6.70
C ARG A 440 -2.40 -18.62 7.16
N LYS A 441 -2.37 -17.59 6.30
CA LYS A 441 -3.01 -16.28 6.57
C LYS A 441 -4.53 -16.40 6.82
N LYS A 442 -5.16 -17.51 6.43
CA LYS A 442 -6.57 -17.84 6.69
C LYS A 442 -6.75 -18.89 7.82
N GLY A 443 -5.73 -19.09 8.64
CA GLY A 443 -5.80 -19.92 9.85
C GLY A 443 -5.61 -21.42 9.64
N PHE A 444 -5.13 -21.87 8.48
CA PHE A 444 -4.73 -23.26 8.26
C PHE A 444 -3.35 -23.54 8.89
N GLY A 445 -3.16 -24.74 9.43
CA GLY A 445 -1.85 -25.20 9.89
C GLY A 445 -0.83 -25.22 8.74
N TYR A 446 0.48 -25.13 9.04
CA TYR A 446 1.51 -25.13 7.98
C TYR A 446 1.41 -26.40 7.10
N GLU A 447 1.24 -27.56 7.72
CA GLU A 447 1.17 -28.84 7.01
C GLU A 447 -0.24 -29.21 6.52
N GLU A 448 -1.28 -28.73 7.21
CA GLU A 448 -2.66 -28.76 6.66
C GLU A 448 -2.74 -28.00 5.32
N SER A 449 -2.03 -26.86 5.23
CA SER A 449 -1.89 -26.07 4.01
C SER A 449 -1.11 -26.82 2.92
N ILE A 450 0.03 -27.43 3.26
CA ILE A 450 0.86 -28.21 2.32
C ILE A 450 0.12 -29.45 1.80
N ILE A 451 -0.56 -30.20 2.68
CA ILE A 451 -1.34 -31.38 2.30
C ILE A 451 -2.53 -30.96 1.43
N THR A 452 -3.24 -29.89 1.77
CA THR A 452 -4.36 -29.35 0.98
C THR A 452 -3.89 -28.90 -0.40
N MET A 453 -2.79 -28.14 -0.46
CA MET A 453 -2.22 -27.63 -1.70
C MET A 453 -1.71 -28.76 -2.59
N ASN A 454 -0.89 -29.69 -2.08
CA ASN A 454 -0.40 -30.81 -2.89
C ASN A 454 -1.53 -31.73 -3.39
N GLN A 455 -2.57 -31.99 -2.59
CA GLN A 455 -3.73 -32.77 -3.06
C GLN A 455 -4.57 -32.03 -4.12
N ALA A 456 -4.64 -30.70 -4.08
CA ALA A 456 -5.30 -29.92 -5.12
C ALA A 456 -4.44 -29.86 -6.41
N TRP A 457 -3.12 -29.76 -6.25
CA TRP A 457 -2.12 -29.70 -7.31
C TRP A 457 -2.07 -30.98 -8.14
N GLU A 458 -1.90 -32.14 -7.52
CA GLU A 458 -1.84 -33.43 -8.25
C GLU A 458 -3.18 -33.73 -8.95
N ALA A 459 -4.32 -33.34 -8.36
CA ALA A 459 -5.64 -33.44 -9.01
C ALA A 459 -5.82 -32.49 -10.23
N CYS A 460 -4.86 -31.59 -10.45
CA CYS A 460 -4.86 -30.63 -11.56
C CYS A 460 -3.65 -30.77 -12.51
N LYS A 461 -2.63 -31.57 -12.18
CA LYS A 461 -1.37 -31.70 -12.95
C LYS A 461 -1.58 -31.97 -14.45
N ASP A 462 -2.52 -32.85 -14.80
CA ASP A 462 -2.81 -33.22 -16.20
C ASP A 462 -3.53 -32.13 -17.02
N THR A 463 -3.88 -30.99 -16.42
CA THR A 463 -4.76 -29.99 -17.08
C THR A 463 -4.00 -29.12 -18.06
N ILE A 464 -2.75 -28.76 -17.75
CA ILE A 464 -1.86 -27.99 -18.65
C ILE A 464 -1.53 -28.81 -19.90
N ARG A 465 -1.39 -30.14 -19.73
CA ARG A 465 -0.79 -31.05 -20.73
C ARG A 465 -1.67 -31.33 -21.95
N LYS A 466 -2.97 -31.01 -21.90
CA LYS A 466 -3.98 -31.47 -22.88
C LYS A 466 -4.24 -30.55 -24.07
N GLU A 467 -3.77 -29.31 -24.06
CA GLU A 467 -3.95 -28.40 -25.20
C GLU A 467 -2.72 -28.36 -26.12
N GLU A 468 -2.95 -27.95 -27.37
CA GLU A 468 -1.89 -27.69 -28.34
C GLU A 468 -1.13 -26.42 -27.98
N VAL A 469 0.19 -26.48 -28.09
CA VAL A 469 1.08 -25.34 -27.83
C VAL A 469 1.11 -24.45 -29.06
N LYS A 470 0.64 -23.21 -28.92
CA LYS A 470 0.64 -22.25 -30.02
C LYS A 470 2.01 -21.57 -30.13
N ILE A 471 2.71 -21.78 -31.23
CA ILE A 471 3.88 -20.98 -31.61
C ILE A 471 3.45 -19.52 -31.81
N LEU A 472 4.20 -18.57 -31.25
CA LEU A 472 3.85 -17.13 -31.29
C LEU A 472 4.21 -16.45 -32.61
N ASP A 473 5.25 -16.94 -33.29
CA ASP A 473 5.69 -16.43 -34.58
C ASP A 473 5.84 -17.58 -35.60
N SER A 474 5.15 -17.48 -36.74
CA SER A 474 5.24 -18.44 -37.85
C SER A 474 6.68 -18.62 -38.36
N ASN A 475 7.52 -17.60 -38.17
CA ASN A 475 8.85 -17.53 -38.74
C ASN A 475 9.94 -18.10 -37.81
N VAL A 476 9.59 -18.61 -36.61
CA VAL A 476 10.58 -19.12 -35.63
C VAL A 476 11.49 -20.22 -36.19
N HIS A 477 10.98 -21.10 -37.06
CA HIS A 477 11.79 -22.12 -37.72
C HIS A 477 12.76 -21.53 -38.77
N MET A 478 12.40 -20.42 -39.40
CA MET A 478 13.29 -19.70 -40.31
C MET A 478 14.41 -19.04 -39.50
N LEU A 479 14.05 -18.30 -38.45
CA LEU A 479 15.00 -17.71 -37.51
C LEU A 479 16.02 -18.73 -36.99
N PHE A 480 15.55 -19.84 -36.42
CA PHE A 480 16.43 -20.86 -35.82
C PHE A 480 17.34 -21.52 -36.86
N ARG A 481 16.87 -21.71 -38.11
CA ARG A 481 17.73 -22.16 -39.22
C ARG A 481 18.77 -21.12 -39.63
N THR A 482 18.41 -19.84 -39.64
CA THR A 482 19.31 -18.74 -40.01
C THR A 482 20.41 -18.56 -38.96
N LEU A 483 20.06 -18.59 -37.67
CA LEU A 483 21.03 -18.57 -36.56
C LEU A 483 21.99 -19.77 -36.66
N LYS A 484 21.47 -21.00 -36.76
CA LYS A 484 22.31 -22.21 -36.82
C LYS A 484 23.14 -22.34 -38.11
N ARG A 485 22.77 -21.66 -39.20
CA ARG A 485 23.58 -21.53 -40.42
C ARG A 485 24.72 -20.51 -40.22
N ASN A 486 24.42 -19.38 -39.60
CA ASN A 486 25.39 -18.36 -39.19
C ASN A 486 26.04 -18.73 -37.84
N GLY A 487 26.47 -19.98 -37.65
CA GLY A 487 27.27 -20.47 -36.52
C GLY A 487 26.69 -20.37 -35.09
N LEU A 488 25.66 -19.55 -34.86
CA LEU A 488 25.12 -19.19 -33.56
C LEU A 488 24.44 -20.38 -32.89
N ARG A 489 24.72 -20.55 -31.60
CA ARG A 489 24.15 -21.63 -30.79
C ARG A 489 22.93 -21.14 -30.01
N ILE A 490 21.95 -22.01 -29.82
CA ILE A 490 20.64 -21.65 -29.27
C ILE A 490 20.47 -22.29 -27.90
N ALA A 491 20.31 -21.44 -26.89
CA ALA A 491 19.97 -21.82 -25.52
C ALA A 491 18.52 -21.46 -25.22
N ILE A 492 17.82 -22.32 -24.45
CA ILE A 492 16.51 -22.00 -23.88
C ILE A 492 16.64 -21.81 -22.37
N HIS A 493 16.11 -20.72 -21.85
CA HIS A 493 15.93 -20.52 -20.42
C HIS A 493 14.44 -20.49 -20.08
N THR A 494 14.04 -21.04 -18.93
CA THR A 494 12.66 -20.95 -18.45
C THR A 494 12.55 -21.22 -16.94
N SER A 495 11.55 -20.63 -16.29
CA SER A 495 11.16 -20.97 -14.90
C SER A 495 10.34 -22.26 -14.79
N GLU A 496 9.98 -22.88 -15.93
CA GLU A 496 9.22 -24.14 -15.97
C GLU A 496 10.04 -25.37 -15.56
N SER A 497 9.34 -26.46 -15.22
CA SER A 497 9.98 -27.76 -15.00
C SER A 497 10.46 -28.39 -16.31
N ARG A 498 11.61 -29.06 -16.28
CA ARG A 498 12.27 -29.70 -17.44
C ARG A 498 11.36 -30.66 -18.20
N GLU A 499 10.44 -31.35 -17.50
CA GLU A 499 9.43 -32.21 -18.12
C GLU A 499 8.44 -31.41 -19.01
N THR A 500 7.98 -30.24 -18.55
CA THR A 500 7.07 -29.35 -19.30
C THR A 500 7.80 -28.75 -20.51
N ALA A 501 8.98 -28.17 -20.27
CA ALA A 501 9.73 -27.43 -21.28
C ALA A 501 10.11 -28.33 -22.48
N LEU A 502 10.54 -29.58 -22.22
CA LEU A 502 10.79 -30.55 -23.29
C LEU A 502 9.52 -30.88 -24.10
N GLN A 503 8.37 -31.06 -23.46
CA GLN A 503 7.11 -31.37 -24.15
C GLN A 503 6.67 -30.23 -25.07
N ASP A 504 6.85 -28.98 -24.64
CA ASP A 504 6.41 -27.82 -25.42
C ASP A 504 7.38 -27.49 -26.56
N ILE A 505 8.70 -27.67 -26.37
CA ILE A 505 9.72 -27.59 -27.44
C ILE A 505 9.53 -28.74 -28.45
N GLN A 506 9.11 -29.93 -28.01
CA GLN A 506 8.73 -31.06 -28.88
C GLN A 506 7.48 -30.74 -29.71
N LYS A 507 6.39 -30.25 -29.09
CA LYS A 507 5.16 -29.82 -29.79
C LYS A 507 5.45 -28.72 -30.80
N ALA A 508 6.30 -27.75 -30.45
CA ALA A 508 6.76 -26.68 -31.34
C ALA A 508 7.79 -27.13 -32.39
N LYS A 509 8.24 -28.40 -32.38
CA LYS A 509 9.25 -28.96 -33.29
C LYS A 509 10.59 -28.20 -33.29
N LEU A 510 10.93 -27.56 -32.17
CA LEU A 510 12.16 -26.76 -32.01
C LEU A 510 13.35 -27.57 -31.49
N VAL A 511 13.12 -28.78 -30.95
CA VAL A 511 14.14 -29.68 -30.39
C VAL A 511 15.42 -29.77 -31.24
N PRO A 512 15.38 -29.96 -32.58
CA PRO A 512 16.59 -30.16 -33.39
C PRO A 512 17.51 -28.95 -33.53
N TYR A 513 17.13 -27.79 -33.00
CA TYR A 513 17.90 -26.55 -33.12
C TYR A 513 18.52 -26.08 -31.78
N VAL A 514 18.04 -26.62 -30.65
CA VAL A 514 18.43 -26.20 -29.30
C VAL A 514 19.66 -26.98 -28.82
N ASP A 515 20.71 -26.26 -28.42
CA ASP A 515 21.97 -26.83 -27.94
C ASP A 515 21.99 -27.07 -26.42
N ILE A 516 21.31 -26.21 -25.65
CA ILE A 516 21.20 -26.32 -24.19
C ILE A 516 19.87 -25.77 -23.68
N MET A 517 19.39 -26.29 -22.56
CA MET A 517 18.23 -25.75 -21.86
C MET A 517 18.43 -25.77 -20.35
N VAL A 518 18.11 -24.65 -19.68
CA VAL A 518 18.09 -24.49 -18.21
C VAL A 518 16.65 -24.21 -17.75
N CYS A 519 16.22 -24.92 -16.72
CA CYS A 519 14.84 -24.99 -16.22
C CYS A 519 14.74 -24.57 -14.75
N GLY A 520 13.53 -24.24 -14.29
CA GLY A 520 13.27 -23.77 -12.92
C GLY A 520 13.31 -24.88 -11.85
N ASP A 521 13.46 -26.14 -12.25
CA ASP A 521 13.67 -27.31 -11.38
C ASP A 521 15.11 -27.87 -11.41
N ASP A 522 16.02 -27.31 -12.22
CA ASP A 522 17.43 -27.71 -12.18
C ASP A 522 18.07 -27.28 -10.85
N PRO A 523 18.84 -28.14 -10.14
CA PRO A 523 19.31 -27.83 -8.78
C PRO A 523 20.46 -26.80 -8.64
N MET A 524 20.73 -25.98 -9.67
CA MET A 524 21.49 -24.72 -9.55
C MET A 524 20.67 -23.49 -9.97
N SER A 525 19.45 -23.71 -10.46
CA SER A 525 18.61 -22.68 -11.05
C SER A 525 18.18 -21.65 -10.01
N ARG A 526 18.28 -20.39 -10.39
CA ARG A 526 17.77 -19.25 -9.63
C ARG A 526 16.54 -18.68 -10.32
N GLN A 527 15.74 -17.92 -9.59
CA GLN A 527 14.63 -17.20 -10.19
C GLN A 527 15.17 -15.99 -10.96
N LYS A 528 14.60 -15.68 -12.13
CA LYS A 528 14.84 -14.39 -12.80
C LYS A 528 14.53 -13.23 -11.82
N PRO A 529 15.32 -12.15 -11.78
CA PRO A 529 16.40 -11.79 -12.70
C PRO A 529 17.82 -12.16 -12.20
N ASP A 530 17.98 -13.22 -11.41
CA ASP A 530 19.31 -13.66 -10.94
C ASP A 530 20.19 -14.11 -12.13
N PRO A 531 21.43 -13.59 -12.25
CA PRO A 531 22.30 -13.87 -13.38
C PRO A 531 22.87 -15.29 -13.41
N GLN A 532 22.77 -16.07 -12.31
CA GLN A 532 23.42 -17.38 -12.20
C GLN A 532 23.07 -18.33 -13.35
N ASN A 533 21.84 -18.27 -13.88
CA ASN A 533 21.39 -19.15 -14.96
C ASN A 533 22.02 -18.79 -16.31
N ALA A 534 22.13 -17.49 -16.63
CA ALA A 534 22.80 -17.02 -17.83
C ALA A 534 24.31 -17.29 -17.77
N LEU A 535 24.92 -17.08 -16.61
CA LEU A 535 26.34 -17.38 -16.40
C LEU A 535 26.64 -18.88 -16.49
N LEU A 536 25.75 -19.75 -16.00
CA LEU A 536 25.83 -21.20 -16.19
C LEU A 536 25.71 -21.61 -17.67
N ILE A 537 24.84 -20.95 -18.44
CA ILE A 537 24.77 -21.14 -19.89
C ILE A 537 26.08 -20.70 -20.56
N CYS A 538 26.67 -19.56 -20.15
CA CYS A 538 27.96 -19.11 -20.68
C CYS A 538 29.09 -20.12 -20.39
N GLU A 539 29.14 -20.66 -19.17
CA GLU A 539 30.14 -21.64 -18.72
C GLU A 539 30.03 -22.96 -19.51
N GLU A 540 28.84 -23.56 -19.55
CA GLU A 540 28.60 -24.83 -20.28
C GLU A 540 28.78 -24.68 -21.80
N MET A 541 28.43 -23.52 -22.36
CA MET A 541 28.63 -23.20 -23.77
C MET A 541 30.02 -22.65 -24.09
N GLN A 542 30.92 -22.53 -23.10
CA GLN A 542 32.31 -22.06 -23.28
C GLN A 542 32.39 -20.72 -24.04
N THR A 543 31.55 -19.75 -23.66
CA THR A 543 31.49 -18.40 -24.24
C THR A 543 31.58 -17.34 -23.12
N THR A 544 31.93 -16.11 -23.48
CA THR A 544 31.95 -14.98 -22.53
C THR A 544 30.62 -14.20 -22.60
N PRO A 545 30.12 -13.63 -21.50
CA PRO A 545 28.82 -12.93 -21.45
C PRO A 545 28.63 -11.88 -22.56
N ASP A 546 29.68 -11.12 -22.87
CA ASP A 546 29.72 -10.09 -23.91
C ASP A 546 29.48 -10.62 -25.34
N ARG A 547 29.54 -11.94 -25.56
CA ARG A 547 29.23 -12.61 -26.84
C ARG A 547 27.88 -13.33 -26.83
N VAL A 548 27.01 -13.03 -25.87
CA VAL A 548 25.69 -13.67 -25.73
C VAL A 548 24.56 -12.67 -25.89
N VAL A 549 23.51 -13.07 -26.61
CA VAL A 549 22.27 -12.32 -26.80
C VAL A 549 21.18 -12.91 -25.90
N MET A 550 20.46 -12.09 -25.13
CA MET A 550 19.22 -12.47 -24.44
C MET A 550 18.01 -12.01 -25.23
N VAL A 551 17.01 -12.89 -25.37
CA VAL A 551 15.75 -12.61 -26.04
C VAL A 551 14.59 -13.05 -25.15
N GLY A 552 13.74 -12.12 -24.74
CA GLY A 552 12.64 -12.38 -23.80
C GLY A 552 11.51 -11.36 -23.89
N ASP A 553 10.37 -11.63 -23.25
CA ASP A 553 9.18 -10.78 -23.29
C ASP A 553 8.77 -10.22 -21.92
N ALA A 554 9.42 -10.63 -20.82
CA ALA A 554 9.25 -10.05 -19.50
C ALA A 554 10.38 -9.06 -19.13
N MET A 555 10.14 -8.18 -18.14
CA MET A 555 11.19 -7.29 -17.62
C MET A 555 12.32 -8.10 -16.95
N GLU A 556 11.94 -9.23 -16.36
CA GLU A 556 12.75 -10.21 -15.67
C GLU A 556 13.79 -10.88 -16.58
N ASP A 557 13.48 -11.04 -17.88
CA ASP A 557 14.40 -11.57 -18.90
C ASP A 557 15.52 -10.59 -19.20
N VAL A 558 15.12 -9.34 -19.48
CA VAL A 558 16.01 -8.22 -19.77
C VAL A 558 16.90 -7.94 -18.56
N ALA A 559 16.33 -7.95 -17.35
CA ALA A 559 17.09 -7.76 -16.12
C ALA A 559 18.05 -8.92 -15.81
N LEU A 560 17.69 -10.17 -16.15
CA LEU A 560 18.62 -11.31 -16.06
C LEU A 560 19.83 -11.13 -16.99
N GLY A 561 19.60 -10.69 -18.23
CA GLY A 561 20.68 -10.44 -19.19
C GLY A 561 21.58 -9.26 -18.78
N LEU A 562 21.00 -8.15 -18.33
CA LEU A 562 21.74 -7.00 -17.80
C LEU A 562 22.55 -7.34 -16.54
N ASN A 563 21.98 -8.13 -15.61
CA ASN A 563 22.68 -8.57 -14.40
C ASN A 563 23.85 -9.52 -14.73
N ALA A 564 23.71 -10.37 -15.75
CA ALA A 564 24.76 -11.25 -16.23
C ALA A 564 25.78 -10.53 -17.15
N LYS A 565 25.48 -9.28 -17.54
CA LYS A 565 26.24 -8.45 -18.47
C LYS A 565 26.36 -9.09 -19.86
N LEU A 566 25.25 -9.59 -20.37
CA LEU A 566 25.17 -10.16 -21.71
C LEU A 566 25.33 -9.06 -22.77
N GLY A 567 25.97 -9.39 -23.89
CA GLY A 567 26.37 -8.45 -24.94
C GLY A 567 25.24 -7.78 -25.73
N LEU A 568 24.03 -8.34 -25.68
CA LEU A 568 22.82 -7.71 -26.24
C LEU A 568 21.56 -8.25 -25.56
N ASN A 569 20.59 -7.38 -25.30
CA ASN A 569 19.32 -7.72 -24.64
C ASN A 569 18.17 -7.23 -25.50
N ILE A 570 17.33 -8.15 -26.00
CA ILE A 570 16.24 -7.85 -26.92
C ILE A 570 14.89 -8.21 -26.31
N GLY A 571 14.01 -7.22 -26.16
CA GLY A 571 12.64 -7.40 -25.72
C GLY A 571 11.69 -7.74 -26.87
N VAL A 572 10.83 -8.75 -26.71
CA VAL A 572 9.87 -9.18 -27.74
C VAL A 572 8.43 -8.90 -27.30
N LEU A 573 7.64 -8.21 -28.13
CA LEU A 573 6.25 -7.81 -27.82
C LEU A 573 5.19 -8.90 -28.07
N THR A 574 5.58 -10.17 -28.15
CA THR A 574 4.66 -11.32 -28.42
C THR A 574 3.96 -11.86 -27.17
N GLY A 575 4.49 -11.57 -25.98
CA GLY A 575 4.06 -12.17 -24.72
C GLY A 575 3.43 -11.19 -23.74
N VAL A 576 3.91 -11.16 -22.50
CA VAL A 576 3.23 -10.47 -21.37
C VAL A 576 3.74 -9.05 -21.09
N GLY A 577 5.02 -8.77 -21.31
CA GLY A 577 5.58 -7.43 -21.10
C GLY A 577 5.19 -6.45 -22.20
N SER A 578 4.94 -5.20 -21.81
CA SER A 578 4.71 -4.10 -22.75
C SER A 578 6.03 -3.41 -23.14
N ARG A 579 5.97 -2.55 -24.17
CA ARG A 579 7.08 -1.68 -24.58
C ARG A 579 7.55 -0.68 -23.51
N ARG A 580 6.89 -0.61 -22.35
CA ARG A 580 7.35 0.14 -21.16
C ARG A 580 8.11 -0.71 -20.15
N ASP A 581 7.85 -2.01 -20.15
CA ASP A 581 8.41 -2.95 -19.17
C ASP A 581 9.74 -3.49 -19.70
N LEU A 582 9.79 -3.73 -21.02
CA LEU A 582 11.00 -4.05 -21.80
C LEU A 582 11.89 -2.83 -22.09
N VAL A 583 11.67 -1.66 -21.44
CA VAL A 583 12.36 -0.39 -21.75
C VAL A 583 13.87 -0.39 -21.43
N GLN A 584 14.35 -1.41 -20.70
CA GLN A 584 15.77 -1.61 -20.39
C GLN A 584 16.48 -2.50 -21.42
N ALA A 585 15.76 -3.06 -22.39
CA ALA A 585 16.36 -3.83 -23.48
C ALA A 585 17.03 -2.87 -24.47
N ASP A 586 18.19 -3.25 -24.98
CA ASP A 586 18.94 -2.50 -25.99
C ASP A 586 18.08 -2.30 -27.26
N HIS A 587 17.28 -3.31 -27.59
CA HIS A 587 16.29 -3.28 -28.67
C HIS A 587 14.94 -3.86 -28.23
N ILE A 588 13.84 -3.38 -28.84
CA ILE A 588 12.49 -3.93 -28.61
C ILE A 588 11.80 -4.17 -29.95
N VAL A 589 11.49 -5.43 -30.23
CA VAL A 589 10.93 -5.92 -31.50
C VAL A 589 9.46 -6.33 -31.40
N SER A 590 8.76 -6.37 -32.54
CA SER A 590 7.36 -6.80 -32.62
C SER A 590 7.19 -8.32 -32.53
N LYS A 591 8.14 -9.09 -33.08
CA LYS A 591 8.18 -10.54 -33.08
C LYS A 591 9.60 -11.07 -32.91
N VAL A 592 9.71 -12.35 -32.53
CA VAL A 592 11.01 -13.00 -32.35
C VAL A 592 11.80 -13.14 -33.67
N SER A 593 11.16 -13.23 -34.85
CA SER A 593 11.91 -13.23 -36.12
C SER A 593 12.59 -11.90 -36.45
N ASP A 594 12.09 -10.79 -35.91
CA ASP A 594 12.56 -9.45 -36.26
C ASP A 594 13.97 -9.14 -35.69
N ILE A 595 14.51 -10.01 -34.80
CA ILE A 595 15.83 -9.83 -34.19
C ILE A 595 16.99 -9.91 -35.20
N LEU A 596 16.78 -10.50 -36.38
CA LEU A 596 17.84 -10.65 -37.40
C LEU A 596 18.42 -9.31 -37.86
N SER A 597 17.56 -8.30 -38.01
CA SER A 597 17.95 -6.91 -38.34
C SER A 597 18.75 -6.19 -37.25
N HIS A 598 18.88 -6.80 -36.07
CA HIS A 598 19.64 -6.30 -34.92
C HIS A 598 20.91 -7.10 -34.64
N LEU A 599 21.23 -8.11 -35.46
CA LEU A 599 22.49 -8.87 -35.40
C LEU A 599 23.44 -8.50 -36.55
N GLN A 600 23.13 -7.43 -37.28
CA GLN A 600 23.92 -6.88 -38.39
C GLN A 600 24.72 -5.67 -37.88
N GLY A 601 26.04 -5.69 -38.04
CA GLY A 601 26.94 -4.63 -37.58
C GLY A 601 26.82 -3.34 -38.40
N ASP A 602 26.79 -2.19 -37.73
CA ASP A 602 26.57 -0.88 -38.36
C ASP A 602 27.82 -0.38 -39.11
N GLY A 603 27.92 -0.75 -40.38
CA GLY A 603 29.10 -0.57 -41.21
C GLY A 603 29.29 0.84 -41.78
N SER A 604 30.36 1.50 -41.35
CA SER A 604 30.95 2.75 -41.88
C SER A 604 30.28 4.08 -41.49
N GLY A 605 31.05 4.91 -40.77
CA GLY A 605 30.82 6.36 -40.69
C GLY A 605 31.63 7.09 -41.75
N SER A 606 31.03 8.09 -42.42
CA SER A 606 31.76 9.09 -43.19
C SER A 606 30.97 10.40 -43.29
N ASP A 607 31.66 11.54 -43.12
CA ASP A 607 31.06 12.86 -43.28
C ASP A 607 30.74 13.17 -44.76
N ARG A 608 29.58 13.78 -45.02
CA ARG A 608 29.39 14.67 -46.18
C ARG A 608 28.24 15.66 -45.99
N GLU A 609 28.37 16.80 -46.65
CA GLU A 609 27.71 18.04 -46.25
C GLU A 609 26.49 18.43 -47.11
N SER A 610 25.54 19.11 -46.45
CA SER A 610 24.79 20.27 -46.98
C SER A 610 23.67 20.10 -48.02
N ASN A 611 22.74 21.07 -47.96
CA ASN A 611 21.75 21.47 -48.97
C ASN A 611 20.58 20.47 -49.26
N GLY A 612 19.34 20.91 -49.44
CA GLY A 612 18.80 22.28 -49.35
C GLY A 612 17.60 22.54 -50.28
N ASP A 613 16.39 22.41 -49.72
CA ASP A 613 15.12 23.00 -50.22
C ASP A 613 14.47 22.39 -51.50
N ARG A 614 13.14 22.64 -51.63
CA ARG A 614 12.26 22.57 -52.83
C ARG A 614 11.64 21.24 -53.31
N THR A 615 10.45 21.01 -52.76
CA THR A 615 9.16 20.83 -53.46
C THR A 615 9.08 20.74 -55.00
N GLU A 616 8.16 19.85 -55.42
CA GLU A 616 7.16 19.97 -56.51
C GLU A 616 7.35 19.33 -57.92
N SER A 617 6.33 18.53 -58.26
CA SER A 617 5.65 18.42 -59.57
C SER A 617 6.24 17.57 -60.72
N CYS A 618 5.49 16.52 -61.10
CA CYS A 618 4.77 16.55 -62.40
C CYS A 618 3.60 15.53 -62.51
N ARG A 619 2.72 15.73 -63.50
CA ARG A 619 1.46 14.98 -63.75
C ARG A 619 1.50 14.13 -65.03
N LYS A 620 0.61 13.12 -65.09
CA LYS A 620 -0.19 12.64 -66.25
C LYS A 620 -1.39 11.85 -65.66
N HIS A 621 -2.65 12.24 -65.85
CA HIS A 621 -3.57 11.89 -66.96
C HIS A 621 -3.75 10.36 -67.15
N ILE A 622 -4.98 9.81 -67.21
CA ILE A 622 -6.07 10.09 -68.18
C ILE A 622 -7.50 10.00 -67.55
N GLU A 623 -8.44 10.77 -68.13
CA GLU A 623 -9.95 10.75 -68.21
C GLU A 623 -10.86 9.87 -67.29
N THR A 624 -12.18 10.11 -67.08
CA THR A 624 -13.24 10.89 -67.80
C THR A 624 -14.26 11.62 -66.88
N LYS A 625 -14.84 12.74 -67.38
CA LYS A 625 -16.25 13.30 -67.29
C LYS A 625 -17.19 12.89 -66.11
N SER A 626 -18.07 13.73 -65.53
CA SER A 626 -18.59 15.11 -65.77
C SER A 626 -19.45 15.59 -64.56
N GLY A 627 -19.78 16.87 -64.29
CA GLY A 627 -19.49 18.16 -64.95
C GLY A 627 -20.31 19.35 -64.34
N PHE A 628 -20.15 20.57 -64.90
CA PHE A 628 -20.90 21.84 -64.70
C PHE A 628 -20.76 22.69 -63.40
N MET A 629 -20.11 23.87 -63.56
CA MET A 629 -20.58 25.28 -63.34
C MET A 629 -21.45 25.66 -62.10
N SER A 630 -21.33 26.85 -61.47
CA SER A 630 -20.47 28.04 -61.70
C SER A 630 -20.39 29.00 -60.46
N SER A 631 -19.49 29.99 -60.55
CA SER A 631 -19.18 31.13 -59.63
C SER A 631 -20.22 32.30 -59.70
N PRO A 632 -20.08 33.55 -59.14
CA PRO A 632 -18.85 34.25 -58.65
C PRO A 632 -18.91 35.36 -57.53
N SER A 633 -17.70 35.73 -57.03
CA SER A 633 -17.25 37.08 -56.57
C SER A 633 -17.80 37.66 -55.23
N LYS A 634 -17.14 38.58 -54.49
CA LYS A 634 -16.17 39.66 -54.85
C LYS A 634 -15.08 39.95 -53.78
N THR A 635 -14.03 40.66 -54.21
CA THR A 635 -12.96 41.39 -53.45
C THR A 635 -13.34 42.92 -53.37
N PRO A 636 -12.52 43.97 -53.00
CA PRO A 636 -11.03 44.12 -52.99
C PRO A 636 -10.29 45.11 -52.00
N PHE A 637 -8.95 44.96 -51.88
CA PHE A 637 -7.87 46.00 -51.77
C PHE A 637 -7.82 46.98 -50.55
N ALA A 638 -6.69 47.61 -50.11
CA ALA A 638 -5.23 47.65 -50.41
C ALA A 638 -4.43 48.13 -49.13
N SER A 639 -3.20 48.71 -49.04
CA SER A 639 -2.05 49.07 -49.92
C SER A 639 -0.81 49.60 -49.14
N SER A 640 0.44 49.20 -49.50
CA SER A 640 1.71 49.99 -49.44
C SER A 640 2.35 50.38 -48.07
N ARG A 641 3.68 50.66 -47.86
CA ARG A 641 4.90 50.62 -48.72
C ARG A 641 6.26 50.62 -47.93
N SER A 642 7.22 49.77 -48.34
CA SER A 642 8.72 49.94 -48.44
C SER A 642 9.66 50.52 -47.33
N TYR A 643 10.71 49.72 -47.00
CA TYR A 643 12.19 49.97 -46.92
C TYR A 643 12.80 51.40 -47.08
N SER A 644 14.01 51.78 -46.59
CA SER A 644 15.14 51.12 -45.85
C SER A 644 15.82 52.13 -44.85
N THR A 645 17.11 52.24 -44.44
CA THR A 645 18.49 51.77 -44.84
C THR A 645 19.50 51.94 -43.65
N ALA A 646 20.83 51.72 -43.80
CA ALA A 646 21.84 51.75 -42.70
C ALA A 646 23.27 52.28 -43.06
N SER A 647 24.07 52.71 -42.07
CA SER A 647 25.53 53.03 -42.16
C SER A 647 26.26 53.00 -40.78
N LYS A 648 27.58 53.26 -40.70
CA LYS A 648 28.51 52.82 -39.60
C LYS A 648 29.38 53.92 -38.92
N SER A 649 30.05 53.51 -37.81
CA SER A 649 31.44 53.82 -37.32
C SER A 649 31.86 55.14 -36.62
N PHE A 650 32.39 55.02 -35.37
CA PHE A 650 33.70 55.46 -34.76
C PHE A 650 34.35 56.86 -35.05
N PRO A 651 35.36 57.40 -34.26
CA PRO A 651 35.93 57.04 -32.93
C PRO A 651 36.30 58.22 -31.94
N SER A 652 36.82 57.85 -30.75
CA SER A 652 37.68 58.49 -29.70
C SER A 652 38.30 59.93 -29.78
N SER A 653 38.36 60.62 -28.61
CA SER A 653 39.53 61.39 -28.07
C SER A 653 39.34 61.90 -26.61
N GLY A 654 40.40 62.11 -25.81
CA GLY A 654 40.39 62.75 -24.45
C GLY A 654 41.05 64.17 -24.42
N PRO A 655 41.14 64.91 -23.27
CA PRO A 655 42.40 64.91 -22.46
C PRO A 655 42.43 65.40 -20.96
N PHE A 656 43.45 64.93 -20.20
CA PHE A 656 44.33 65.56 -19.16
C PHE A 656 43.93 66.37 -17.86
N ARG A 657 44.53 65.90 -16.71
CA ARG A 657 45.22 66.61 -15.56
C ARG A 657 44.38 67.45 -14.53
N THR A 658 44.84 67.76 -13.27
CA THR A 658 46.18 67.77 -12.62
C THR A 658 46.17 67.63 -11.06
N ILE A 659 47.35 67.46 -10.43
CA ILE A 659 47.74 67.74 -8.99
C ILE A 659 47.53 66.61 -7.94
N SER A 660 48.24 66.70 -6.81
CA SER A 660 48.99 65.60 -6.14
C SER A 660 49.16 65.78 -4.62
N ASN A 661 49.59 64.71 -3.89
CA ASN A 661 50.77 64.68 -2.98
C ASN A 661 50.87 63.38 -2.13
N SER A 662 52.08 63.11 -1.60
CA SER A 662 52.45 62.05 -0.63
C SER A 662 52.98 62.73 0.68
N PRO A 663 53.71 62.14 1.69
CA PRO A 663 54.56 60.92 1.67
C PRO A 663 54.74 60.06 2.98
N CYS A 664 55.54 58.98 2.83
CA CYS A 664 56.60 58.46 3.74
C CYS A 664 56.37 57.50 4.95
N CYS A 665 57.43 56.69 5.15
CA CYS A 665 57.94 55.96 6.34
C CYS A 665 57.25 54.67 6.87
N SER A 666 57.94 53.73 7.57
CA SER A 666 59.05 52.83 7.11
C SER A 666 59.64 51.92 8.22
N TRP A 667 59.92 50.64 7.91
CA TRP A 667 61.07 49.80 8.42
C TRP A 667 61.04 49.32 9.90
N PRO A 668 61.92 48.38 10.41
CA PRO A 668 62.83 47.39 9.75
C PRO A 668 63.05 45.98 10.44
N TRP A 669 63.97 45.16 9.88
CA TRP A 669 64.68 43.93 10.38
C TRP A 669 63.94 42.57 10.45
N SER A 670 64.57 41.39 10.24
CA SER A 670 65.82 41.03 9.52
C SER A 670 65.94 39.51 9.25
N SER A 671 66.82 39.11 8.32
CA SER A 671 67.05 37.72 7.85
C SER A 671 68.29 37.05 8.49
N PHE A 672 68.38 35.71 8.48
CA PHE A 672 69.65 34.94 8.25
C PHE A 672 69.40 33.44 7.94
N LEU A 673 70.46 32.60 7.87
CA LEU A 673 70.55 31.36 7.06
C LEU A 673 71.08 30.11 7.82
N TYR A 674 71.01 28.95 7.12
CA TYR A 674 71.91 27.78 7.11
C TYR A 674 71.59 26.44 7.84
N SER A 675 71.88 25.36 7.08
CA SER A 675 72.31 23.97 7.45
C SER A 675 71.36 22.89 8.03
N GLN A 676 71.51 21.70 7.43
CA GLN A 676 71.14 20.32 7.86
C GLN A 676 72.29 19.71 8.71
N PRO A 677 72.28 18.44 9.24
CA PRO A 677 71.34 17.32 9.02
C PRO A 677 70.92 16.47 10.27
N GLY A 678 69.96 15.55 10.08
CA GLY A 678 69.68 14.39 10.96
C GLY A 678 68.63 14.62 12.07
N SER A 679 67.93 13.61 12.59
CA SER A 679 67.96 12.15 12.33
C SER A 679 66.55 11.49 12.43
N ARG A 680 66.45 10.16 12.50
CA ARG A 680 65.20 9.38 12.25
C ARG A 680 64.21 9.34 13.43
N ALA A 681 62.91 9.45 13.12
CA ALA A 681 61.82 8.80 13.86
C ALA A 681 60.64 8.48 12.91
N PHE A 682 59.95 7.35 13.12
CA PHE A 682 58.79 6.92 12.32
C PHE A 682 57.46 7.40 12.93
N SER A 683 56.51 7.81 12.08
CA SER A 683 55.08 7.53 12.29
C SER A 683 54.33 7.54 10.95
N ASN A 684 53.36 6.64 10.78
CA ASN A 684 52.63 6.48 9.53
C ASN A 684 51.44 7.45 9.46
N SER A 685 51.33 8.17 8.33
CA SER A 685 50.06 8.76 7.88
C SER A 685 49.92 8.54 6.37
N SER A 686 49.23 7.47 5.98
CA SER A 686 48.83 7.25 4.59
C SER A 686 47.82 8.32 4.20
N ARG A 687 48.16 9.12 3.19
CA ARG A 687 47.34 10.25 2.74
C ARG A 687 46.03 9.74 2.15
N PHE A 688 44.92 10.38 2.50
CA PHE A 688 43.74 10.36 1.62
C PHE A 688 44.16 10.95 0.27
N SER A 689 44.06 10.16 -0.79
CA SER A 689 44.29 10.66 -2.15
C SER A 689 43.10 11.52 -2.55
N ALA A 690 43.35 12.74 -3.00
CA ALA A 690 42.31 13.59 -3.57
C ALA A 690 41.82 12.96 -4.89
N GLN A 691 40.56 12.54 -4.92
CA GLN A 691 39.92 12.18 -6.19
C GLN A 691 39.85 13.41 -7.09
N GLN A 692 40.16 13.21 -8.37
CA GLN A 692 40.13 14.28 -9.37
C GLN A 692 38.70 14.80 -9.56
N PRO A 693 38.51 16.09 -9.91
CA PRO A 693 37.19 16.59 -10.25
C PRO A 693 36.64 15.84 -11.46
N LEU A 694 35.51 15.18 -11.29
CA LEU A 694 34.70 14.68 -12.40
C LEU A 694 34.36 15.85 -13.33
N LYS A 695 34.31 15.60 -14.64
CA LYS A 695 33.86 16.60 -15.62
C LYS A 695 32.46 17.09 -15.21
N SER A 696 32.32 18.39 -15.03
CA SER A 696 31.02 19.00 -14.76
C SER A 696 30.16 18.96 -16.01
N GLU A 697 29.18 18.06 -16.05
CA GLU A 697 27.97 18.34 -16.81
C GLU A 697 27.33 19.62 -16.26
N GLU A 698 26.81 20.48 -17.14
CA GLU A 698 26.13 21.70 -16.71
C GLU A 698 24.83 21.33 -15.99
N ARG A 699 24.84 21.47 -14.67
CA ARG A 699 23.65 21.27 -13.84
C ARG A 699 22.54 22.21 -14.32
N LYS A 700 21.40 21.63 -14.71
CA LYS A 700 20.23 22.39 -15.14
C LYS A 700 19.78 23.27 -13.98
N LYS A 701 19.69 24.57 -14.24
CA LYS A 701 19.26 25.60 -13.29
C LYS A 701 17.88 26.13 -13.66
N TYR A 702 17.07 26.39 -12.65
CA TYR A 702 15.78 27.06 -12.76
C TYR A 702 15.67 28.14 -11.69
N ASP A 703 14.86 29.17 -11.91
CA ASP A 703 14.57 30.16 -10.86
C ASP A 703 13.81 29.49 -9.70
N TYR A 704 12.84 28.63 -10.03
CA TYR A 704 12.03 27.90 -9.06
C TYR A 704 11.94 26.40 -9.38
N ILE A 705 12.07 25.55 -8.36
CA ILE A 705 11.71 24.13 -8.43
C ILE A 705 10.45 23.91 -7.57
N ILE A 706 9.39 23.38 -8.18
CA ILE A 706 8.14 22.98 -7.52
C ILE A 706 8.15 21.46 -7.37
N VAL A 707 8.03 20.96 -6.14
CA VAL A 707 7.93 19.52 -5.86
C VAL A 707 6.47 19.12 -5.65
N GLY A 708 5.93 18.35 -6.59
CA GLY A 708 4.54 17.89 -6.65
C GLY A 708 3.69 18.76 -7.59
N ALA A 709 3.14 18.15 -8.64
CA ALA A 709 2.14 18.76 -9.53
C ALA A 709 0.72 18.65 -8.93
N GLY A 710 0.59 18.77 -7.61
CA GLY A 710 -0.69 18.76 -6.89
C GLY A 710 -1.55 20.00 -7.15
N SER A 711 -2.65 20.14 -6.41
CA SER A 711 -3.57 21.29 -6.56
C SER A 711 -2.85 22.64 -6.46
N ALA A 712 -1.95 22.79 -5.48
CA ALA A 712 -1.15 24.00 -5.32
C ALA A 712 -0.01 24.12 -6.35
N GLY A 713 0.71 23.03 -6.61
CA GLY A 713 1.83 23.01 -7.57
C GLY A 713 1.41 23.39 -8.99
N CYS A 714 0.23 22.96 -9.44
CA CYS A 714 -0.35 23.38 -10.72
C CYS A 714 -0.59 24.89 -10.79
N VAL A 715 -1.12 25.49 -9.72
CA VAL A 715 -1.38 26.94 -9.62
C VAL A 715 -0.05 27.71 -9.67
N LEU A 716 0.92 27.31 -8.87
CA LEU A 716 2.26 27.91 -8.84
C LEU A 716 2.96 27.81 -10.20
N ALA A 717 2.94 26.65 -10.84
CA ALA A 717 3.55 26.42 -12.16
C ALA A 717 3.00 27.38 -13.22
N ASN A 718 1.68 27.66 -13.20
CA ASN A 718 1.08 28.66 -14.07
C ASN A 718 1.42 30.09 -13.62
N ARG A 719 1.19 30.44 -12.35
CA ARG A 719 1.32 31.82 -11.89
C ARG A 719 2.76 32.33 -11.80
N LEU A 720 3.76 31.47 -11.62
CA LEU A 720 5.18 31.86 -11.62
C LEU A 720 5.77 31.97 -13.03
N THR A 721 5.19 31.31 -14.04
CA THR A 721 5.62 31.40 -15.45
C THR A 721 4.86 32.43 -16.28
N GLU A 722 3.81 33.04 -15.70
CA GLU A 722 2.79 33.88 -16.35
C GLU A 722 3.33 35.07 -17.14
N ASP A 723 4.42 35.69 -16.68
CA ASP A 723 5.04 36.88 -17.30
C ASP A 723 6.34 36.57 -18.07
N GLY A 724 6.74 35.30 -18.16
CA GLY A 724 7.97 34.88 -18.81
C GLY A 724 9.28 35.20 -18.07
N SER A 725 9.24 35.91 -16.94
CA SER A 725 10.44 36.43 -16.25
C SER A 725 11.17 35.44 -15.32
N ALA A 726 10.61 34.23 -15.16
CA ALA A 726 11.16 33.17 -14.35
C ALA A 726 11.01 31.81 -15.03
N SER A 727 12.07 31.01 -14.94
CA SER A 727 12.13 29.61 -15.35
C SER A 727 11.68 28.70 -14.20
N VAL A 728 10.78 27.75 -14.49
CA VAL A 728 10.15 26.89 -13.48
C VAL A 728 10.26 25.44 -13.91
N LEU A 729 10.71 24.59 -12.98
CA LEU A 729 10.64 23.14 -13.09
C LEU A 729 9.60 22.59 -12.11
N VAL A 730 8.73 21.70 -12.59
CA VAL A 730 7.84 20.89 -11.75
C VAL A 730 8.32 19.44 -11.75
N LEU A 731 8.55 18.87 -10.57
CA LEU A 731 8.84 17.45 -10.36
C LEU A 731 7.58 16.75 -9.85
N GLU A 732 7.11 15.71 -10.54
CA GLU A 732 5.92 14.93 -10.13
C GLU A 732 6.21 13.42 -10.16
N ALA A 733 5.92 12.74 -9.05
CA ALA A 733 6.12 11.30 -8.91
C ALA A 733 5.13 10.47 -9.74
N GLY A 734 3.94 11.00 -10.01
CA GLY A 734 2.92 10.39 -10.85
C GLY A 734 3.10 10.56 -12.36
N PRO A 735 2.22 9.92 -13.15
CA PRO A 735 2.09 10.17 -14.58
C PRO A 735 1.21 11.41 -14.87
N PRO A 736 1.16 11.85 -16.14
CA PRO A 736 0.13 12.77 -16.64
C PRO A 736 -1.29 12.18 -16.55
N ASP A 737 -2.30 13.04 -16.37
CA ASP A 737 -3.71 12.72 -16.08
C ASP A 737 -4.53 12.24 -17.30
N LYS A 738 -3.91 11.50 -18.22
CA LYS A 738 -4.43 11.17 -19.57
C LYS A 738 -5.52 10.10 -19.65
N THR A 739 -6.06 9.61 -18.53
CA THR A 739 -7.07 8.53 -18.54
C THR A 739 -8.50 9.07 -18.47
N TRP A 740 -9.40 8.51 -19.29
CA TRP A 740 -10.82 8.87 -19.26
C TRP A 740 -11.46 8.63 -17.88
N LYS A 741 -10.93 7.68 -17.10
CA LYS A 741 -11.36 7.40 -15.71
C LYS A 741 -11.23 8.63 -14.80
N ILE A 742 -10.22 9.48 -15.01
CA ILE A 742 -10.04 10.72 -14.26
C ILE A 742 -11.04 11.77 -14.77
N HIS A 743 -11.18 11.89 -16.09
CA HIS A 743 -12.00 12.94 -16.69
C HIS A 743 -13.51 12.76 -16.55
N MET A 744 -14.02 11.52 -16.45
CA MET A 744 -15.45 11.22 -16.24
C MET A 744 -15.79 11.35 -14.74
N PRO A 745 -16.63 12.31 -14.33
CA PRO A 745 -16.98 12.50 -12.92
C PRO A 745 -17.49 11.25 -12.19
N ALA A 746 -18.39 10.47 -12.81
CA ALA A 746 -18.94 9.25 -12.20
C ALA A 746 -17.91 8.10 -12.05
N ALA A 747 -16.79 8.15 -12.77
CA ALA A 747 -15.74 7.13 -12.70
C ALA A 747 -14.82 7.27 -11.47
N LEU A 748 -15.13 8.21 -10.56
CA LEU A 748 -14.42 8.51 -9.30
C LEU A 748 -13.74 7.30 -8.63
N MET A 749 -14.53 6.28 -8.28
CA MET A 749 -14.08 5.09 -7.53
C MET A 749 -12.96 4.31 -8.24
N TYR A 750 -12.95 4.28 -9.58
CA TYR A 750 -11.93 3.54 -10.34
C TYR A 750 -10.52 4.10 -10.16
N ASN A 751 -10.36 5.38 -9.81
CA ASN A 751 -9.04 6.00 -9.60
C ASN A 751 -8.59 5.88 -8.14
N LEU A 752 -9.51 5.73 -7.20
CA LEU A 752 -9.17 5.41 -5.81
C LEU A 752 -8.60 4.00 -5.70
N CYS A 753 -9.07 3.06 -6.53
CA CYS A 753 -8.59 1.67 -6.53
C CYS A 753 -7.40 1.40 -7.48
N ASP A 754 -6.74 2.44 -8.02
CA ASP A 754 -5.71 2.32 -9.06
C ASP A 754 -4.40 2.98 -8.59
N ASP A 755 -3.46 2.15 -8.13
CA ASP A 755 -2.18 2.57 -7.52
C ASP A 755 -1.28 3.33 -8.51
N GLN A 756 -1.50 3.21 -9.82
CA GLN A 756 -0.82 4.03 -10.82
C GLN A 756 -1.04 5.53 -10.61
N TYR A 757 -2.23 5.91 -10.11
CA TYR A 757 -2.66 7.30 -9.92
C TYR A 757 -2.82 7.68 -8.44
N ASN A 758 -2.60 6.73 -7.54
CA ASN A 758 -2.86 6.86 -6.11
C ASN A 758 -1.67 6.38 -5.29
N TRP A 759 -1.24 7.15 -4.30
CA TRP A 759 -0.19 6.74 -3.36
C TRP A 759 -0.57 5.55 -2.47
N TYR A 760 -1.87 5.30 -2.26
CA TYR A 760 -2.37 4.12 -1.55
C TYR A 760 -1.83 4.00 -0.10
N TYR A 761 -1.75 5.13 0.62
CA TYR A 761 -1.28 5.14 2.01
C TYR A 761 -2.25 4.41 2.96
N HIS A 762 -1.71 4.00 4.09
CA HIS A 762 -2.45 3.48 5.24
C HIS A 762 -1.95 4.15 6.52
N THR A 763 -2.81 4.23 7.54
CA THR A 763 -2.41 4.68 8.87
C THR A 763 -1.59 3.61 9.61
N GLU A 764 -0.91 4.00 10.68
CA GLU A 764 -0.62 3.09 11.78
C GLU A 764 -1.95 2.68 12.47
N PRO A 765 -1.99 1.65 13.33
CA PRO A 765 -3.19 1.30 14.08
C PRO A 765 -3.71 2.49 14.91
N GLU A 766 -4.96 2.89 14.66
CA GLU A 766 -5.61 4.02 15.35
C GLU A 766 -6.22 3.54 16.68
N PRO A 767 -5.67 3.91 17.86
CA PRO A 767 -5.96 3.18 19.10
C PRO A 767 -7.40 3.33 19.62
N GLN A 768 -8.06 4.44 19.31
CA GLN A 768 -9.47 4.69 19.67
C GLN A 768 -10.45 4.30 18.55
N MET A 769 -9.95 3.79 17.42
CA MET A 769 -10.72 3.21 16.31
C MET A 769 -10.59 1.69 16.30
N ASP A 770 -10.58 1.08 17.49
CA ASP A 770 -10.39 -0.35 17.73
C ASP A 770 -9.14 -0.95 17.04
N ASN A 771 -8.07 -0.14 16.93
CA ASN A 771 -6.80 -0.45 16.24
C ASN A 771 -6.92 -0.71 14.73
N ARG A 772 -7.96 -0.17 14.08
CA ARG A 772 -8.08 -0.17 12.61
C ARG A 772 -6.86 0.46 11.95
N ILE A 773 -6.41 -0.17 10.87
CA ILE A 773 -5.48 0.40 9.88
C ILE A 773 -6.33 1.01 8.77
N MET A 774 -6.44 2.33 8.74
CA MET A 774 -7.36 3.08 7.88
C MET A 774 -6.69 3.44 6.56
N TYR A 775 -7.49 3.60 5.50
CA TYR A 775 -7.01 3.75 4.13
C TYR A 775 -7.01 5.22 3.70
N GLN A 776 -5.89 5.68 3.14
CA GLN A 776 -5.59 7.10 2.93
C GLN A 776 -5.19 7.40 1.46
N PRO A 777 -6.16 7.38 0.52
CA PRO A 777 -5.89 7.60 -0.90
C PRO A 777 -5.47 9.05 -1.20
N ARG A 778 -4.37 9.24 -1.94
CA ARG A 778 -3.85 10.56 -2.34
C ARG A 778 -3.41 10.52 -3.79
N GLY A 779 -3.71 11.57 -4.56
CA GLY A 779 -3.35 11.59 -5.98
C GLY A 779 -1.83 11.61 -6.21
N ARG A 780 -1.34 10.59 -6.91
CA ARG A 780 0.02 10.45 -7.46
C ARG A 780 -0.08 10.59 -8.99
N VAL A 781 -0.40 11.80 -9.44
CA VAL A 781 -0.76 12.12 -10.83
C VAL A 781 -0.71 13.65 -11.02
N TRP A 782 -0.63 14.14 -12.25
CA TRP A 782 -0.85 15.57 -12.53
C TRP A 782 -2.20 16.06 -11.98
N GLY A 783 -2.19 17.20 -11.29
CA GLY A 783 -3.31 17.73 -10.52
C GLY A 783 -3.42 17.15 -9.10
N GLY A 784 -2.62 16.12 -8.78
CA GLY A 784 -2.65 15.38 -7.52
C GLY A 784 -4.07 14.97 -7.14
N SER A 785 -4.44 15.18 -5.88
CA SER A 785 -5.77 14.83 -5.38
C SER A 785 -6.94 15.54 -6.09
N SER A 786 -6.75 16.67 -6.79
CA SER A 786 -7.83 17.27 -7.60
C SER A 786 -8.25 16.41 -8.80
N SER A 787 -7.36 15.53 -9.26
CA SER A 787 -7.64 14.54 -10.30
C SER A 787 -8.35 13.28 -9.77
N LEU A 788 -8.41 13.10 -8.44
CA LEU A 788 -9.04 11.95 -7.76
C LEU A 788 -10.23 12.32 -6.85
N ASN A 789 -10.43 13.59 -6.50
CA ASN A 789 -11.44 14.02 -5.51
C ASN A 789 -12.89 13.84 -6.00
N ALA A 790 -13.85 13.97 -5.08
CA ALA A 790 -15.28 13.95 -5.37
C ALA A 790 -15.83 15.21 -6.10
N MET A 791 -14.95 16.08 -6.60
CA MET A 791 -15.22 17.36 -7.31
C MET A 791 -16.01 18.44 -6.54
N VAL A 792 -16.65 18.13 -5.41
CA VAL A 792 -17.28 19.11 -4.51
C VAL A 792 -16.34 20.29 -4.23
N TYR A 793 -16.84 21.51 -4.46
CA TYR A 793 -16.13 22.77 -4.25
C TYR A 793 -16.76 23.50 -3.06
N ILE A 794 -16.09 23.43 -1.92
CA ILE A 794 -16.41 24.21 -0.72
C ILE A 794 -15.19 25.05 -0.33
N ARG A 795 -15.43 26.21 0.28
CA ARG A 795 -14.40 27.16 0.75
C ARG A 795 -14.08 27.08 2.24
N GLY A 796 -14.96 26.48 3.05
CA GLY A 796 -14.90 26.54 4.52
C GLY A 796 -15.54 27.82 5.06
N HIS A 797 -15.71 27.89 6.38
CA HIS A 797 -16.39 29.01 7.03
C HIS A 797 -15.45 30.22 7.13
N ALA A 798 -16.01 31.44 7.08
CA ALA A 798 -15.20 32.66 7.16
C ALA A 798 -14.34 32.71 8.43
N LYS A 799 -14.94 32.40 9.58
CA LYS A 799 -14.24 32.41 10.87
C LYS A 799 -13.08 31.39 10.95
N ASP A 800 -13.04 30.34 10.12
CA ASP A 800 -11.88 29.44 10.09
C ASP A 800 -10.60 30.17 9.66
N TYR A 801 -10.72 31.08 8.69
CA TYR A 801 -9.62 31.93 8.21
C TYR A 801 -9.29 33.06 9.19
N ASP A 802 -10.29 33.58 9.89
CA ASP A 802 -10.08 34.58 10.92
C ASP A 802 -9.36 33.97 12.13
N ASP A 803 -9.68 32.72 12.50
CA ASP A 803 -8.95 31.94 13.52
C ASP A 803 -7.48 31.69 13.09
N TRP A 804 -7.19 31.53 11.79
CA TRP A 804 -5.81 31.47 11.32
C TRP A 804 -5.06 32.78 11.58
N GLU A 805 -5.64 33.94 11.26
CA GLU A 805 -4.96 35.23 11.45
C GLU A 805 -4.86 35.66 12.92
N TYR A 806 -5.95 35.49 13.70
CA TYR A 806 -6.06 36.05 15.05
C TYR A 806 -5.63 35.08 16.15
N GLU A 807 -6.02 33.80 16.08
CA GLU A 807 -5.66 32.80 17.11
C GLU A 807 -4.32 32.11 16.81
N SER A 808 -4.02 31.86 15.53
CA SER A 808 -2.78 31.16 15.10
C SER A 808 -1.64 32.10 14.68
N GLY A 809 -1.88 33.41 14.62
CA GLY A 809 -0.88 34.42 14.24
C GLY A 809 -0.45 34.38 12.77
N ALA A 810 -1.24 33.76 11.88
CA ALA A 810 -1.00 33.81 10.43
C ALA A 810 -1.43 35.17 9.87
N SER A 811 -0.67 36.21 10.19
CA SER A 811 -0.97 37.61 9.82
C SER A 811 -1.29 37.76 8.32
N GLY A 812 -2.40 38.43 8.01
CA GLY A 812 -2.89 38.58 6.64
C GLY A 812 -3.69 37.39 6.08
N TRP A 813 -4.12 36.40 6.86
CA TRP A 813 -4.87 35.21 6.38
C TRP A 813 -6.37 35.14 6.73
N SER A 814 -6.96 36.15 7.38
CA SER A 814 -8.41 36.31 7.59
C SER A 814 -9.25 36.18 6.31
N TYR A 815 -10.54 35.86 6.44
CA TYR A 815 -11.44 35.64 5.31
C TYR A 815 -11.48 36.83 4.36
N ALA A 816 -11.47 38.06 4.90
CA ALA A 816 -11.40 39.28 4.12
C ALA A 816 -10.14 39.38 3.23
N ASN A 817 -9.01 38.81 3.65
CA ASN A 817 -7.79 38.70 2.82
C ASN A 817 -7.84 37.53 1.82
N CYS A 818 -8.62 36.48 2.09
CA CYS A 818 -8.61 35.23 1.32
C CYS A 818 -9.72 35.16 0.25
N LEU A 819 -10.89 35.76 0.50
CA LEU A 819 -12.00 35.85 -0.46
C LEU A 819 -11.63 36.48 -1.82
N PRO A 820 -10.78 37.53 -1.91
CA PRO A 820 -10.28 38.04 -3.19
C PRO A 820 -9.53 36.99 -4.03
N TYR A 821 -8.80 36.06 -3.39
CA TYR A 821 -8.07 35.00 -4.08
C TYR A 821 -8.96 33.81 -4.45
N PHE A 822 -10.01 33.52 -3.67
CA PHE A 822 -11.09 32.62 -4.10
C PHE A 822 -11.76 33.13 -5.39
N ARG A 823 -12.00 34.45 -5.50
CA ARG A 823 -12.55 35.09 -6.71
C ARG A 823 -11.53 35.09 -7.87
N LYS A 824 -10.24 35.36 -7.62
CA LYS A 824 -9.15 35.26 -8.62
C LYS A 824 -9.02 33.85 -9.23
N ALA A 825 -9.24 32.80 -8.42
CA ALA A 825 -9.16 31.41 -8.86
C ALA A 825 -10.31 30.98 -9.77
N GLN A 826 -11.52 31.50 -9.51
CA GLN A 826 -12.78 30.93 -9.97
C GLN A 826 -13.36 31.64 -11.21
N THR A 827 -13.92 30.85 -12.14
CA THR A 827 -15.08 31.26 -12.95
C THR A 827 -16.27 30.46 -12.47
N HIS A 828 -17.30 31.12 -11.95
CA HIS A 828 -18.56 30.46 -11.59
C HIS A 828 -19.56 30.55 -12.75
N GLU A 829 -20.31 29.48 -13.01
CA GLU A 829 -21.28 29.44 -14.12
C GLU A 829 -22.45 30.43 -13.98
N LEU A 830 -22.77 30.85 -12.75
CA LEU A 830 -23.80 31.85 -12.45
C LEU A 830 -23.28 33.30 -12.54
N GLY A 831 -22.00 33.47 -12.89
CA GLY A 831 -21.32 34.77 -12.96
C GLY A 831 -20.66 35.22 -11.66
N PRO A 832 -19.94 36.35 -11.69
CA PRO A 832 -19.31 36.96 -10.52
C PRO A 832 -20.31 37.74 -9.66
N ASP A 833 -20.01 37.79 -8.36
CA ASP A 833 -20.60 38.74 -7.39
C ASP A 833 -19.54 39.03 -6.31
N ASP A 834 -19.93 39.56 -5.14
CA ASP A 834 -19.01 39.87 -4.04
C ASP A 834 -18.24 38.66 -3.49
N TYR A 835 -18.75 37.44 -3.70
CA TYR A 835 -18.15 36.18 -3.27
C TYR A 835 -17.60 35.36 -4.44
N ARG A 836 -18.24 35.39 -5.61
CA ARG A 836 -17.94 34.52 -6.76
C ARG A 836 -17.00 35.19 -7.77
N GLY A 837 -16.15 34.37 -8.40
CA GLY A 837 -15.24 34.80 -9.47
C GLY A 837 -15.85 34.64 -10.86
N GLY A 838 -15.50 35.53 -11.79
CA GLY A 838 -16.00 35.52 -13.18
C GLY A 838 -14.99 34.98 -14.21
N ASP A 839 -13.69 35.21 -13.98
CA ASP A 839 -12.65 35.10 -15.02
C ASP A 839 -11.53 34.11 -14.67
N GLY A 840 -11.55 33.54 -13.46
CA GLY A 840 -10.50 32.64 -12.97
C GLY A 840 -10.47 31.28 -13.70
N PRO A 841 -9.31 30.63 -13.82
CA PRO A 841 -9.15 29.42 -14.63
C PRO A 841 -9.87 28.18 -14.09
N LEU A 842 -10.17 28.13 -12.79
CA LEU A 842 -10.97 27.05 -12.20
C LEU A 842 -12.45 27.27 -12.52
N LYS A 843 -12.95 26.56 -13.53
CA LYS A 843 -14.38 26.50 -13.85
C LYS A 843 -15.12 25.75 -12.74
N VAL A 844 -16.15 26.39 -12.19
CA VAL A 844 -17.02 25.85 -11.14
C VAL A 844 -18.48 25.97 -11.59
N SER A 845 -19.20 24.86 -11.54
CA SER A 845 -20.64 24.77 -11.81
C SER A 845 -21.41 24.49 -10.53
N ARG A 846 -22.65 24.95 -10.41
CA ARG A 846 -23.52 24.49 -9.33
C ARG A 846 -24.01 23.07 -9.61
N GLY A 847 -24.11 22.24 -8.59
CA GLY A 847 -24.76 20.93 -8.66
C GLY A 847 -26.22 21.07 -9.12
N LYS A 848 -26.50 20.68 -10.36
CA LYS A 848 -27.81 20.80 -11.00
C LYS A 848 -28.32 19.41 -11.35
N THR A 849 -29.39 18.98 -10.67
CA THR A 849 -30.02 17.69 -10.96
C THR A 849 -31.54 17.73 -10.77
N ASN A 850 -32.25 17.04 -11.66
CA ASN A 850 -33.69 16.78 -11.54
C ASN A 850 -33.98 15.49 -10.76
N HIS A 851 -32.95 14.89 -10.14
CA HIS A 851 -33.09 13.66 -9.36
C HIS A 851 -33.83 13.94 -8.04
N PRO A 852 -35.02 13.34 -7.82
CA PRO A 852 -35.94 13.81 -6.80
C PRO A 852 -35.46 13.61 -5.35
N LEU A 853 -34.48 12.71 -5.11
CA LEU A 853 -33.94 12.53 -3.76
C LEU A 853 -33.17 13.76 -3.26
N HIS A 854 -32.49 14.51 -4.14
CA HIS A 854 -31.74 15.69 -3.73
C HIS A 854 -32.68 16.83 -3.31
N HIS A 855 -33.76 17.02 -4.07
CA HIS A 855 -34.84 17.96 -3.72
C HIS A 855 -35.51 17.56 -2.40
N ALA A 856 -35.87 16.28 -2.25
CA ALA A 856 -36.49 15.75 -1.03
C ALA A 856 -35.57 15.84 0.21
N PHE A 857 -34.25 15.70 0.04
CA PHE A 857 -33.27 15.85 1.12
C PHE A 857 -33.12 17.32 1.57
N ILE A 858 -33.06 18.26 0.62
CA ILE A 858 -33.03 19.70 0.93
C ILE A 858 -34.34 20.11 1.63
N GLU A 859 -35.49 19.68 1.09
CA GLU A 859 -36.81 19.93 1.70
C GLU A 859 -36.91 19.31 3.11
N ALA A 860 -36.38 18.10 3.31
CA ALA A 860 -36.31 17.47 4.64
C ALA A 860 -35.48 18.29 5.63
N GLY A 861 -34.33 18.86 5.21
CA GLY A 861 -33.55 19.79 6.04
C GLY A 861 -34.38 20.99 6.49
N GLN A 862 -35.18 21.56 5.59
CA GLN A 862 -36.11 22.67 5.90
C GLN A 862 -37.30 22.24 6.78
N GLN A 863 -37.83 21.04 6.60
CA GLN A 863 -38.90 20.48 7.43
C GLN A 863 -38.42 20.19 8.86
N ALA A 864 -37.14 19.82 9.03
CA ALA A 864 -36.44 19.78 10.31
C ALA A 864 -36.07 21.18 10.88
N GLY A 865 -36.53 22.27 10.24
CA GLY A 865 -36.37 23.64 10.75
C GLY A 865 -35.03 24.31 10.45
N TYR A 866 -34.11 23.65 9.73
CA TYR A 866 -32.85 24.29 9.31
C TYR A 866 -33.08 25.23 8.12
N PRO A 867 -32.29 26.31 7.99
CA PRO A 867 -32.44 27.23 6.86
C PRO A 867 -32.06 26.57 5.53
N TYR A 868 -32.57 27.12 4.43
CA TYR A 868 -32.06 26.85 3.08
C TYR A 868 -30.86 27.78 2.79
N THR A 869 -29.81 27.25 2.16
CA THR A 869 -28.71 28.05 1.61
C THR A 869 -28.68 27.97 0.09
N ASP A 870 -28.75 29.15 -0.55
CA ASP A 870 -28.59 29.30 -2.00
C ASP A 870 -27.10 29.33 -2.41
N ASP A 871 -26.16 29.56 -1.50
CA ASP A 871 -24.73 29.48 -1.79
C ASP A 871 -23.89 29.23 -0.53
N MET A 872 -23.47 27.97 -0.34
CA MET A 872 -22.59 27.56 0.77
C MET A 872 -21.20 28.21 0.71
N ASN A 873 -20.81 28.79 -0.43
CA ASN A 873 -19.56 29.51 -0.65
C ASN A 873 -19.74 31.04 -0.62
N GLY A 874 -20.98 31.52 -0.46
CA GLY A 874 -21.38 32.92 -0.46
C GLY A 874 -21.60 33.49 0.94
N TYR A 875 -22.71 34.21 1.12
CA TYR A 875 -23.05 34.89 2.38
C TYR A 875 -23.30 33.93 3.55
N GLN A 876 -23.98 32.80 3.30
CA GLN A 876 -24.51 31.91 4.34
C GLN A 876 -24.14 30.44 4.06
N GLN A 877 -23.21 29.89 4.84
CA GLN A 877 -22.89 28.46 4.79
C GLN A 877 -23.91 27.60 5.54
N GLU A 878 -24.46 28.10 6.66
CA GLU A 878 -25.37 27.35 7.52
C GLU A 878 -26.73 27.10 6.85
N GLY A 879 -27.14 25.83 6.77
CA GLY A 879 -28.36 25.37 6.12
C GLY A 879 -28.15 24.18 5.18
N PHE A 880 -29.23 23.77 4.50
CA PHE A 880 -29.22 22.73 3.46
C PHE A 880 -29.42 23.35 2.07
N GLY A 881 -28.81 22.75 1.04
CA GLY A 881 -28.87 23.31 -0.32
C GLY A 881 -27.98 22.61 -1.34
N TRP A 882 -27.78 23.28 -2.48
CA TRP A 882 -26.98 22.79 -3.62
C TRP A 882 -25.50 23.13 -3.46
N MET A 883 -24.63 22.13 -3.59
CA MET A 883 -23.17 22.29 -3.55
C MET A 883 -22.60 22.69 -4.91
N ASP A 884 -21.55 23.51 -4.90
CA ASP A 884 -20.71 23.77 -6.09
C ASP A 884 -19.82 22.58 -6.44
N MET A 885 -19.42 22.47 -7.71
CA MET A 885 -18.60 21.39 -8.23
C MET A 885 -17.54 21.89 -9.22
N THR A 886 -16.33 21.33 -9.14
CA THR A 886 -15.26 21.49 -10.15
C THR A 886 -15.51 20.59 -11.37
N ILE A 887 -16.63 20.82 -12.04
CA ILE A 887 -17.04 20.13 -13.27
C ILE A 887 -17.26 21.19 -14.37
N HIS A 888 -16.84 20.89 -15.59
CA HIS A 888 -17.01 21.76 -16.74
C HIS A 888 -17.21 20.93 -18.01
N ALA A 889 -18.21 21.27 -18.82
CA ALA A 889 -18.63 20.49 -20.00
C ALA A 889 -18.77 18.98 -19.70
N GLY A 890 -19.35 18.63 -18.55
CA GLY A 890 -19.53 17.24 -18.10
C GLY A 890 -18.25 16.46 -17.79
N ARG A 891 -17.11 17.15 -17.69
CA ARG A 891 -15.80 16.58 -17.32
C ARG A 891 -15.33 17.13 -15.99
N ARG A 892 -14.56 16.33 -15.25
CA ARG A 892 -13.78 16.81 -14.09
C ARG A 892 -12.88 17.97 -14.51
N TRP A 893 -12.90 19.07 -13.77
CA TRP A 893 -12.02 20.22 -13.96
C TRP A 893 -10.92 20.24 -12.89
N SER A 894 -9.90 19.39 -13.09
CA SER A 894 -8.74 19.28 -12.17
C SER A 894 -7.89 20.55 -12.14
N ALA A 895 -7.03 20.72 -11.13
CA ALA A 895 -6.05 21.80 -11.11
C ALA A 895 -5.05 21.68 -12.28
N ALA A 896 -4.78 20.47 -12.77
CA ALA A 896 -4.02 20.29 -14.01
C ALA A 896 -4.77 20.85 -15.22
N SER A 897 -6.06 20.53 -15.37
CA SER A 897 -6.91 21.04 -16.46
C SER A 897 -7.05 22.57 -16.42
N ALA A 898 -7.22 23.15 -15.24
CA ALA A 898 -7.40 24.58 -15.05
C ALA A 898 -6.09 25.37 -15.20
N TYR A 899 -4.99 24.93 -14.59
CA TYR A 899 -3.75 25.72 -14.48
C TYR A 899 -2.58 25.13 -15.26
N LEU A 900 -2.31 23.83 -15.15
CA LEU A 900 -1.07 23.25 -15.69
C LEU A 900 -1.11 23.12 -17.22
N LEU A 901 -2.15 22.50 -17.78
CA LEU A 901 -2.25 22.25 -19.23
C LEU A 901 -2.23 23.56 -20.05
N PRO A 902 -2.91 24.67 -19.67
CA PRO A 902 -2.79 25.94 -20.37
C PRO A 902 -1.40 26.59 -20.29
N ALA A 903 -0.59 26.26 -19.28
CA ALA A 903 0.76 26.79 -19.13
C ALA A 903 1.83 25.98 -19.88
N MET A 904 1.53 24.73 -20.29
CA MET A 904 2.49 23.84 -20.97
C MET A 904 3.03 24.37 -22.30
N SER A 905 2.37 25.35 -22.93
CA SER A 905 2.84 25.97 -24.17
C SER A 905 3.95 27.02 -23.95
N ARG A 906 4.29 27.34 -22.70
CA ARG A 906 5.27 28.38 -22.34
C ARG A 906 6.68 27.78 -22.25
N PRO A 907 7.70 28.35 -22.94
CA PRO A 907 9.04 27.76 -22.98
C PRO A 907 9.79 27.80 -21.65
N ASN A 908 9.34 28.65 -20.70
CA ASN A 908 9.90 28.77 -19.35
C ASN A 908 9.27 27.79 -18.33
N LEU A 909 8.33 26.93 -18.73
CA LEU A 909 7.78 25.86 -17.89
C LEU A 909 8.31 24.48 -18.32
N ASN A 910 9.02 23.79 -17.43
CA ASN A 910 9.43 22.40 -17.60
C ASN A 910 8.72 21.50 -16.58
N ILE A 911 8.31 20.30 -17.00
CA ILE A 911 7.59 19.35 -16.15
C ILE A 911 8.21 17.96 -16.33
N VAL A 912 8.74 17.39 -15.25
CA VAL A 912 9.30 16.03 -15.22
C VAL A 912 8.34 15.13 -14.43
N SER A 913 7.75 14.17 -15.15
CA SER A 913 6.84 13.16 -14.57
C SER A 913 7.58 11.86 -14.25
N ARG A 914 7.04 11.08 -13.31
CA ARG A 914 7.68 9.90 -12.72
C ARG A 914 9.03 10.21 -12.05
N ALA A 915 9.12 11.39 -11.45
CA ALA A 915 10.27 11.85 -10.64
C ALA A 915 9.89 11.89 -9.15
N LEU A 916 10.43 10.96 -8.37
CA LEU A 916 10.27 10.92 -6.92
C LEU A 916 11.37 11.76 -6.27
N SER A 917 11.05 12.97 -5.81
CA SER A 917 12.00 13.79 -5.04
C SER A 917 12.39 13.09 -3.73
N THR A 918 13.70 12.93 -3.52
CA THR A 918 14.27 12.19 -2.38
C THR A 918 14.66 13.11 -1.23
N ARG A 919 15.24 14.28 -1.56
CA ARG A 919 15.66 15.32 -0.60
C ARG A 919 15.85 16.68 -1.27
N VAL A 920 15.69 17.74 -0.47
CA VAL A 920 16.15 19.10 -0.77
C VAL A 920 17.65 19.17 -0.52
N LEU A 921 18.38 19.83 -1.43
CA LEU A 921 19.82 20.05 -1.34
C LEU A 921 20.10 21.41 -0.69
N PHE A 922 21.05 21.46 0.24
CA PHE A 922 21.38 22.66 1.03
C PHE A 922 22.84 23.08 0.90
N SER A 923 23.07 24.40 0.89
CA SER A 923 24.35 25.03 1.19
C SER A 923 24.19 25.85 2.49
N GLY A 924 24.68 25.29 3.60
CA GLY A 924 24.46 25.88 4.93
C GLY A 924 22.98 25.89 5.31
N LYS A 925 22.38 27.09 5.34
CA LYS A 925 20.94 27.30 5.61
C LYS A 925 20.10 27.62 4.36
N ARG A 926 20.72 27.71 3.19
CA ARG A 926 20.03 27.98 1.92
C ARG A 926 19.74 26.68 1.17
N ALA A 927 18.49 26.44 0.81
CA ALA A 927 18.14 25.41 -0.16
C ALA A 927 18.61 25.86 -1.56
N ILE A 928 19.30 24.96 -2.27
CA ILE A 928 19.96 25.22 -3.56
C ILE A 928 19.47 24.32 -4.69
N GLY A 929 18.61 23.34 -4.39
CA GLY A 929 18.17 22.35 -5.38
C GLY A 929 17.39 21.18 -4.80
N VAL A 930 17.11 20.20 -5.64
CA VAL A 930 16.39 18.96 -5.30
C VAL A 930 17.10 17.78 -5.94
N GLU A 931 17.18 16.67 -5.20
CA GLU A 931 17.53 15.35 -5.70
C GLU A 931 16.24 14.55 -5.96
N TYR A 932 16.18 13.81 -7.05
CA TYR A 932 15.03 12.96 -7.38
C TYR A 932 15.44 11.67 -8.09
N VAL A 933 14.63 10.62 -7.93
CA VAL A 933 14.76 9.36 -8.66
C VAL A 933 13.79 9.34 -9.84
N ARG A 934 14.30 8.99 -11.02
CA ARG A 934 13.51 8.83 -12.25
C ARG A 934 14.09 7.68 -13.08
N GLY A 935 13.25 6.73 -13.49
CA GLY A 935 13.71 5.55 -14.26
C GLY A 935 14.78 4.72 -13.55
N GLY A 936 14.81 4.73 -12.21
CA GLY A 936 15.84 4.09 -11.39
C GLY A 936 17.12 4.90 -11.18
N GLN A 937 17.36 5.95 -11.99
CA GLN A 937 18.53 6.82 -11.86
C GLN A 937 18.27 7.96 -10.86
N VAL A 938 19.34 8.42 -10.18
CA VAL A 938 19.31 9.59 -9.29
C VAL A 938 19.76 10.82 -10.09
N GLU A 939 18.88 11.78 -10.25
CA GLU A 939 19.13 13.07 -10.88
C GLU A 939 19.22 14.19 -9.80
N THR A 940 19.93 15.27 -10.09
CA THR A 940 19.96 16.49 -9.24
C THR A 940 19.75 17.73 -10.09
N VAL A 941 19.07 18.74 -9.54
CA VAL A 941 18.71 19.96 -10.25
C VAL A 941 18.73 21.16 -9.30
N GLU A 942 19.18 22.32 -9.77
CA GLU A 942 19.46 23.50 -8.94
C GLU A 942 18.39 24.60 -9.06
N ALA A 943 18.08 25.23 -7.93
CA ALA A 943 17.19 26.40 -7.83
C ALA A 943 18.03 27.66 -7.55
N GLU A 944 17.93 28.66 -8.42
CA GLU A 944 18.60 29.94 -8.27
C GLU A 944 17.89 30.80 -7.19
N ARG A 945 16.55 30.84 -7.18
CA ARG A 945 15.76 31.62 -6.21
C ARG A 945 15.21 30.78 -5.06
N GLU A 946 14.30 29.84 -5.32
CA GLU A 946 13.62 29.05 -4.27
C GLU A 946 13.21 27.63 -4.72
N VAL A 947 13.25 26.69 -3.78
CA VAL A 947 12.56 25.39 -3.83
C VAL A 947 11.21 25.54 -3.12
N ILE A 948 10.14 25.02 -3.72
CA ILE A 948 8.77 25.11 -3.20
C ILE A 948 8.18 23.69 -3.11
N LEU A 949 7.81 23.26 -1.92
CA LEU A 949 7.19 21.95 -1.71
C LEU A 949 5.66 22.05 -1.80
N SER A 950 5.05 21.21 -2.62
CA SER A 950 3.60 21.11 -2.85
C SER A 950 3.13 19.65 -2.85
N GLY A 951 3.81 18.79 -2.08
CA GLY A 951 3.55 17.35 -1.99
C GLY A 951 2.30 16.98 -1.16
N GLY A 952 1.70 17.94 -0.46
CA GLY A 952 0.55 17.73 0.41
C GLY A 952 0.92 17.29 1.82
N ALA A 953 -0.10 17.08 2.65
CA ALA A 953 0.01 16.85 4.09
C ALA A 953 0.86 15.63 4.53
N PHE A 954 1.19 14.71 3.62
CA PHE A 954 2.08 13.58 3.92
C PHE A 954 3.47 13.75 3.30
N ASN A 955 3.58 14.07 2.00
CA ASN A 955 4.89 14.12 1.33
C ASN A 955 5.71 15.37 1.67
N SER A 956 5.09 16.52 1.90
CA SER A 956 5.83 17.74 2.28
C SER A 956 6.57 17.60 3.63
N PRO A 957 5.94 17.14 4.73
CA PRO A 957 6.67 16.88 5.98
C PRO A 957 7.61 15.66 5.89
N GLN A 958 7.28 14.62 5.09
CA GLN A 958 8.20 13.51 4.85
C GLN A 958 9.50 14.00 4.18
N LEU A 959 9.39 14.77 3.10
CA LEU A 959 10.53 15.29 2.36
C LEU A 959 11.35 16.28 3.18
N LEU A 960 10.72 17.14 3.98
CA LEU A 960 11.43 18.00 4.94
C LEU A 960 12.28 17.16 5.92
N ASN A 961 11.69 16.14 6.55
CA ASN A 961 12.42 15.25 7.47
C ASN A 961 13.58 14.53 6.76
N LEU A 962 13.34 13.93 5.58
CA LEU A 962 14.40 13.29 4.77
C LEU A 962 15.54 14.25 4.37
N SER A 963 15.24 15.55 4.30
CA SER A 963 16.20 16.63 4.01
C SER A 963 16.87 17.21 5.27
N GLY A 964 16.68 16.60 6.45
CA GLY A 964 17.26 17.05 7.71
C GLY A 964 16.53 18.22 8.38
N VAL A 965 15.27 18.48 8.01
CA VAL A 965 14.45 19.57 8.54
C VAL A 965 13.25 19.01 9.32
N GLY A 966 13.32 19.02 10.65
CA GLY A 966 12.32 18.37 11.50
C GLY A 966 12.72 18.26 12.97
N ASP A 967 12.15 17.29 13.69
CA ASP A 967 12.54 17.05 15.08
C ASP A 967 13.97 16.50 15.20
N ALA A 968 14.73 17.01 16.16
CA ALA A 968 16.16 16.74 16.26
C ALA A 968 16.48 15.31 16.74
N ASP A 969 15.68 14.76 17.67
CA ASP A 969 15.92 13.41 18.19
C ASP A 969 15.30 12.34 17.27
N HIS A 970 14.16 12.61 16.61
CA HIS A 970 13.60 11.76 15.56
C HIS A 970 14.58 11.60 14.37
N LEU A 971 15.08 12.69 13.79
CA LEU A 971 16.03 12.64 12.67
C LEU A 971 17.32 11.90 13.02
N LYS A 972 17.86 12.17 14.21
CA LYS A 972 19.03 11.50 14.77
C LYS A 972 18.81 10.00 15.02
N SER A 973 17.58 9.58 15.34
CA SER A 973 17.25 8.15 15.50
C SER A 973 17.30 7.33 14.19
N LEU A 974 17.37 8.02 13.04
CA LEU A 974 17.42 7.43 11.70
C LEU A 974 18.74 7.74 10.96
N ASP A 975 19.75 8.24 11.68
CA ASP A 975 21.04 8.72 11.14
C ASP A 975 20.91 9.82 10.06
N ILE A 976 19.85 10.64 10.10
CA ILE A 976 19.65 11.74 9.15
C ILE A 976 20.40 12.99 9.65
N PRO A 977 21.32 13.59 8.86
CA PRO A 977 22.02 14.80 9.25
C PRO A 977 21.06 15.99 9.44
N MET A 978 20.99 16.55 10.64
CA MET A 978 20.12 17.70 10.94
C MET A 978 20.64 18.98 10.28
N VAL A 979 19.83 19.54 9.38
CA VAL A 979 20.01 20.87 8.77
C VAL A 979 19.33 21.94 9.63
N GLN A 980 18.10 21.69 10.09
CA GLN A 980 17.35 22.63 10.93
C GLN A 980 16.37 21.89 11.85
N HIS A 981 16.37 22.25 13.14
CA HIS A 981 15.37 21.77 14.08
C HIS A 981 14.07 22.56 13.92
N LEU A 982 12.98 21.85 13.62
CA LEU A 982 11.59 22.33 13.63
C LEU A 982 10.70 21.17 14.11
N PRO A 983 10.41 21.05 15.42
CA PRO A 983 9.64 19.92 15.95
C PRO A 983 8.19 19.89 15.47
N GLY A 984 7.68 20.98 14.90
CA GLY A 984 6.37 21.03 14.25
C GLY A 984 6.26 20.26 12.93
N VAL A 985 7.36 19.88 12.27
CA VAL A 985 7.31 19.20 10.97
C VAL A 985 6.67 17.81 11.13
N GLY A 986 5.55 17.61 10.45
CA GLY A 986 4.75 16.40 10.51
C GLY A 986 3.71 16.38 11.64
N GLN A 987 3.80 17.27 12.62
CA GLN A 987 2.89 17.31 13.77
C GLN A 987 1.59 18.07 13.45
N ASN A 988 0.63 18.09 14.37
CA ASN A 988 -0.64 18.84 14.22
C ASN A 988 -1.51 18.37 13.02
N LEU A 989 -1.29 17.14 12.54
CA LEU A 989 -2.10 16.50 11.49
C LEU A 989 -3.58 16.52 11.88
N GLN A 990 -4.41 17.01 10.96
CA GLN A 990 -5.87 17.10 11.06
C GLN A 990 -6.47 16.53 9.77
N ASP A 991 -7.67 15.97 9.86
CA ASP A 991 -8.50 15.45 8.76
C ASP A 991 -9.96 15.44 9.23
N HIS A 992 -10.90 15.44 8.29
CA HIS A 992 -12.31 15.23 8.62
C HIS A 992 -12.62 13.74 8.60
N LEU A 993 -13.22 13.26 9.68
CA LEU A 993 -13.71 11.89 9.81
C LEU A 993 -15.23 11.92 9.59
N GLU A 994 -15.77 11.01 8.80
CA GLU A 994 -17.19 10.93 8.46
C GLU A 994 -17.73 9.50 8.69
N ILE A 995 -19.01 9.39 8.98
CA ILE A 995 -19.78 8.14 9.02
C ILE A 995 -20.85 8.17 7.94
N TYR A 996 -21.34 6.99 7.53
CA TYR A 996 -22.38 6.86 6.52
C TYR A 996 -23.69 6.39 7.16
N VAL A 997 -24.67 7.30 7.22
CA VAL A 997 -26.04 6.95 7.62
C VAL A 997 -26.81 6.56 6.35
N GLN A 998 -27.16 5.28 6.24
CA GLN A 998 -27.68 4.66 5.01
C GLN A 998 -29.14 4.22 5.18
N GLN A 999 -29.99 4.55 4.21
CA GLN A 999 -31.40 4.17 4.13
C GLN A 999 -31.67 3.37 2.85
N GLU A 1000 -32.49 2.32 2.94
CA GLU A 1000 -33.09 1.70 1.75
C GLU A 1000 -33.94 2.73 0.98
N CYS A 1001 -34.06 2.55 -0.34
CA CYS A 1001 -34.91 3.36 -1.18
C CYS A 1001 -35.99 2.50 -1.84
N ASN A 1002 -37.26 2.76 -1.53
CA ASN A 1002 -38.43 2.04 -2.02
C ASN A 1002 -38.69 2.24 -3.54
N LYS A 1003 -37.86 3.05 -4.23
CA LYS A 1003 -38.00 3.39 -5.65
C LYS A 1003 -36.72 3.05 -6.41
N PRO A 1004 -36.81 2.47 -7.63
CA PRO A 1004 -35.65 2.03 -8.41
C PRO A 1004 -34.94 3.17 -9.15
N ILE A 1005 -34.65 4.27 -8.45
CA ILE A 1005 -34.10 5.53 -9.01
C ILE A 1005 -32.63 5.77 -8.67
N THR A 1006 -32.04 4.92 -7.84
CA THR A 1006 -30.68 5.12 -7.27
C THR A 1006 -29.58 4.53 -8.16
N LEU A 1007 -28.31 4.87 -7.87
CA LEU A 1007 -27.15 4.39 -8.63
C LEU A 1007 -26.92 2.87 -8.57
N TYR A 1008 -27.68 2.13 -7.76
CA TYR A 1008 -27.74 0.66 -7.82
C TYR A 1008 -28.05 0.15 -9.24
N SER A 1009 -28.85 0.90 -10.01
CA SER A 1009 -29.16 0.61 -11.42
C SER A 1009 -27.99 0.83 -12.39
N ALA A 1010 -26.90 1.48 -11.94
CA ALA A 1010 -25.72 1.85 -12.73
C ALA A 1010 -24.46 1.07 -12.28
N GLN A 1011 -24.62 -0.25 -12.11
CA GLN A 1011 -23.58 -1.18 -11.68
C GLN A 1011 -23.32 -2.27 -12.73
N TRP A 1012 -22.24 -3.05 -12.58
CA TRP A 1012 -21.89 -4.13 -13.54
C TRP A 1012 -23.01 -5.17 -13.73
N LYS A 1013 -23.84 -5.39 -12.70
CA LYS A 1013 -25.05 -6.23 -12.71
C LYS A 1013 -26.10 -5.77 -13.74
N PHE A 1014 -26.06 -4.50 -14.16
CA PHE A 1014 -26.93 -3.89 -15.15
C PHE A 1014 -26.08 -3.34 -16.32
N PRO A 1015 -25.40 -4.21 -17.09
CA PRO A 1015 -24.37 -3.77 -18.04
C PRO A 1015 -24.94 -2.91 -19.17
N HIS A 1016 -26.21 -3.09 -19.53
CA HIS A 1016 -26.93 -2.25 -20.49
C HIS A 1016 -27.01 -0.77 -20.04
N ASN A 1017 -27.19 -0.52 -18.73
CA ASN A 1017 -27.18 0.85 -18.19
C ASN A 1017 -25.76 1.42 -18.18
N MET A 1018 -24.77 0.63 -17.76
CA MET A 1018 -23.37 1.05 -17.79
C MET A 1018 -22.88 1.41 -19.20
N VAL A 1019 -23.22 0.58 -20.20
CA VAL A 1019 -22.92 0.86 -21.61
C VAL A 1019 -23.66 2.11 -22.11
N ARG A 1020 -24.94 2.28 -21.77
CA ARG A 1020 -25.71 3.49 -22.14
C ARG A 1020 -25.10 4.76 -21.54
N ILE A 1021 -24.76 4.75 -20.25
CA ILE A 1021 -24.15 5.88 -19.54
C ILE A 1021 -22.77 6.19 -20.11
N GLY A 1022 -21.96 5.17 -20.39
CA GLY A 1022 -20.65 5.32 -21.02
C GLY A 1022 -20.75 5.91 -22.43
N LEU A 1023 -21.61 5.37 -23.28
CA LEU A 1023 -21.83 5.88 -24.65
C LEU A 1023 -22.33 7.33 -24.65
N GLU A 1024 -23.28 7.69 -23.78
CA GLU A 1024 -23.76 9.06 -23.66
C GLU A 1024 -22.63 10.03 -23.29
N TRP A 1025 -21.79 9.66 -22.32
CA TRP A 1025 -20.66 10.50 -21.91
C TRP A 1025 -19.55 10.57 -22.97
N PHE A 1026 -19.20 9.45 -23.61
CA PHE A 1026 -18.15 9.45 -24.65
C PHE A 1026 -18.57 10.20 -25.92
N LEU A 1027 -19.86 10.25 -26.27
CA LEU A 1027 -20.36 10.96 -27.45
C LEU A 1027 -20.72 12.42 -27.18
N TYR A 1028 -21.32 12.73 -26.02
CA TYR A 1028 -21.94 14.04 -25.75
C TYR A 1028 -21.43 14.71 -24.47
N GLN A 1029 -20.72 13.98 -23.60
CA GLN A 1029 -20.30 14.44 -22.27
C GLN A 1029 -21.50 14.87 -21.39
N THR A 1030 -22.65 14.20 -21.56
CA THR A 1030 -23.88 14.40 -20.77
C THR A 1030 -24.23 13.18 -19.92
N GLY A 1031 -25.39 13.22 -19.28
CA GLY A 1031 -25.97 12.07 -18.57
C GLY A 1031 -25.32 11.79 -17.22
N TRP A 1032 -25.55 10.59 -16.70
CA TRP A 1032 -25.08 10.21 -15.36
C TRP A 1032 -23.54 10.16 -15.28
N GLY A 1033 -22.85 9.91 -16.39
CA GLY A 1033 -21.38 9.93 -16.44
C GLY A 1033 -20.77 11.30 -16.13
N ALA A 1034 -21.54 12.38 -16.35
CA ALA A 1034 -21.11 13.77 -16.30
C ALA A 1034 -21.20 14.44 -14.91
N THR A 1035 -21.63 13.73 -13.86
CA THR A 1035 -21.73 14.24 -12.48
C THR A 1035 -21.06 13.30 -11.46
N ALA A 1036 -20.74 13.81 -10.28
CA ALA A 1036 -20.29 13.02 -9.14
C ALA A 1036 -21.43 12.47 -8.27
N HIS A 1037 -22.69 12.85 -8.56
CA HIS A 1037 -23.90 12.51 -7.78
C HIS A 1037 -23.94 13.06 -6.34
N LEU A 1038 -23.14 14.09 -6.06
CA LEU A 1038 -23.04 14.79 -4.77
C LEU A 1038 -23.49 16.25 -4.90
N GLU A 1039 -24.60 16.50 -5.60
CA GLU A 1039 -25.09 17.85 -5.93
C GLU A 1039 -25.67 18.60 -4.73
N SER A 1040 -26.04 17.92 -3.64
CA SER A 1040 -26.75 18.51 -2.49
C SER A 1040 -26.14 18.10 -1.16
N GLY A 1041 -26.18 19.00 -0.19
CA GLY A 1041 -25.61 18.79 1.15
C GLY A 1041 -26.14 19.78 2.16
N GLY A 1042 -25.42 19.96 3.25
CA GLY A 1042 -25.71 20.97 4.25
C GLY A 1042 -24.58 21.17 5.26
N PHE A 1043 -24.65 22.28 5.98
CA PHE A 1043 -23.80 22.58 7.13
C PHE A 1043 -24.67 23.08 8.28
N ILE A 1044 -24.55 22.47 9.46
CA ILE A 1044 -25.30 22.90 10.65
C ILE A 1044 -24.41 22.88 11.89
N ARG A 1045 -24.85 23.58 12.93
CA ARG A 1045 -24.37 23.40 14.29
C ARG A 1045 -25.00 22.15 14.90
N SER A 1046 -24.21 21.31 15.56
CA SER A 1046 -24.72 20.13 16.28
C SER A 1046 -25.54 20.54 17.52
N ARG A 1047 -25.24 21.72 18.08
CA ARG A 1047 -25.85 22.29 19.28
C ARG A 1047 -25.78 23.81 19.28
N GLY A 1048 -26.65 24.46 20.07
CA GLY A 1048 -26.89 25.91 20.00
C GLY A 1048 -25.73 26.81 20.44
N ASP A 1049 -24.83 26.34 21.33
CA ASP A 1049 -23.70 27.12 21.90
C ASP A 1049 -22.53 27.37 20.93
N LEU A 1050 -22.59 26.83 19.71
CA LEU A 1050 -21.50 26.92 18.74
C LEU A 1050 -21.57 28.21 17.90
N ALA A 1051 -20.41 28.84 17.70
CA ALA A 1051 -20.30 30.11 16.96
C ALA A 1051 -20.38 29.97 15.42
N GLN A 1052 -20.33 28.75 14.90
CA GLN A 1052 -20.42 28.41 13.47
C GLN A 1052 -20.76 26.92 13.29
N PRO A 1053 -21.25 26.49 12.11
CA PRO A 1053 -21.41 25.07 11.79
C PRO A 1053 -20.16 24.23 12.07
N ASN A 1054 -20.37 23.07 12.68
CA ASN A 1054 -19.36 22.04 12.95
C ASN A 1054 -19.66 20.71 12.24
N LEU A 1055 -20.86 20.50 11.71
CA LEU A 1055 -21.22 19.28 10.96
C LEU A 1055 -21.39 19.58 9.47
N GLN A 1056 -20.78 18.76 8.60
CA GLN A 1056 -21.04 18.74 7.15
C GLN A 1056 -21.86 17.50 6.77
N PHE A 1057 -22.77 17.68 5.82
CA PHE A 1057 -23.63 16.65 5.24
C PHE A 1057 -23.37 16.57 3.73
N HIS A 1058 -22.95 15.42 3.19
CA HIS A 1058 -22.98 15.15 1.74
C HIS A 1058 -24.05 14.09 1.43
N PHE A 1059 -25.03 14.42 0.59
CA PHE A 1059 -26.07 13.46 0.19
C PHE A 1059 -25.69 12.70 -1.07
N LEU A 1060 -25.84 11.37 -1.06
CA LEU A 1060 -25.59 10.50 -2.22
C LEU A 1060 -26.78 9.55 -2.47
N PRO A 1061 -27.31 9.44 -3.70
CA PRO A 1061 -28.32 8.45 -4.08
C PRO A 1061 -27.71 7.05 -4.30
N SER A 1062 -26.91 6.57 -3.35
CA SER A 1062 -26.30 5.24 -3.28
C SER A 1062 -25.78 4.97 -1.85
N THR A 1063 -25.53 3.71 -1.50
CA THR A 1063 -24.56 3.37 -0.43
C THR A 1063 -23.13 3.54 -0.94
N VAL A 1064 -22.19 3.85 -0.04
CA VAL A 1064 -20.74 3.65 -0.23
C VAL A 1064 -20.28 2.71 0.88
N ASN A 1065 -19.77 1.54 0.50
CA ASN A 1065 -19.23 0.56 1.44
C ASN A 1065 -17.77 0.29 1.07
N ASP A 1066 -16.86 0.28 2.06
CA ASP A 1066 -15.43 0.03 1.85
C ASP A 1066 -14.81 0.96 0.78
N HIS A 1067 -15.04 2.28 0.94
CA HIS A 1067 -14.69 3.32 -0.04
C HIS A 1067 -15.19 3.05 -1.48
N GLY A 1068 -16.30 2.33 -1.62
CA GLY A 1068 -16.89 1.94 -2.90
C GLY A 1068 -16.35 0.63 -3.47
N ARG A 1069 -15.39 -0.03 -2.81
CA ARG A 1069 -14.89 -1.38 -3.17
C ARG A 1069 -15.95 -2.46 -2.99
N LYS A 1070 -16.97 -2.23 -2.13
CA LYS A 1070 -18.10 -3.14 -1.92
C LYS A 1070 -19.40 -2.56 -2.46
N ILE A 1071 -20.08 -3.34 -3.28
CA ILE A 1071 -21.37 -3.01 -3.89
C ILE A 1071 -22.49 -3.12 -2.84
N GLY A 1072 -23.35 -2.10 -2.75
CA GLY A 1072 -24.56 -2.13 -1.92
C GLY A 1072 -25.58 -3.16 -2.44
N PRO A 1073 -26.34 -3.85 -1.56
CA PRO A 1073 -27.19 -4.97 -1.96
C PRO A 1073 -28.48 -4.56 -2.70
N CYS A 1074 -28.98 -3.34 -2.47
CA CYS A 1074 -30.30 -2.86 -2.88
C CYS A 1074 -30.27 -1.40 -3.39
N HIS A 1075 -31.43 -0.91 -3.84
CA HIS A 1075 -31.65 0.52 -3.99
C HIS A 1075 -31.65 1.20 -2.62
N ALA A 1076 -30.82 2.23 -2.46
CA ALA A 1076 -30.54 2.92 -1.20
C ALA A 1076 -29.98 4.32 -1.47
N PHE A 1077 -30.05 5.18 -0.45
CA PHE A 1077 -29.38 6.49 -0.40
C PHE A 1077 -28.70 6.67 0.96
N GLN A 1078 -27.82 7.65 1.09
CA GLN A 1078 -27.11 7.90 2.33
C GLN A 1078 -26.74 9.38 2.49
N VAL A 1079 -26.35 9.72 3.71
CA VAL A 1079 -25.58 10.94 4.03
C VAL A 1079 -24.20 10.53 4.54
N HIS A 1080 -23.16 11.21 4.06
CA HIS A 1080 -21.87 11.31 4.75
C HIS A 1080 -21.97 12.45 5.76
N ILE A 1081 -21.74 12.15 7.04
CA ILE A 1081 -21.88 13.11 8.15
C ILE A 1081 -20.67 13.00 9.08
N GLY A 1082 -20.07 14.14 9.44
CA GLY A 1082 -18.91 14.17 10.32
C GLY A 1082 -18.56 15.55 10.87
N PRO A 1083 -17.77 15.60 11.96
CA PRO A 1083 -17.25 16.83 12.53
C PRO A 1083 -16.18 17.47 11.64
N MET A 1084 -16.34 18.77 11.41
CA MET A 1084 -15.53 19.64 10.56
C MET A 1084 -14.44 20.39 11.31
N ARG A 1085 -14.47 20.41 12.65
CA ARG A 1085 -13.43 21.01 13.50
C ARG A 1085 -12.98 20.03 14.61
N PRO A 1086 -12.61 18.77 14.26
CA PRO A 1086 -12.20 17.78 15.24
C PRO A 1086 -10.99 18.25 16.04
N SER A 1087 -10.94 17.86 17.30
CA SER A 1087 -9.92 18.30 18.26
C SER A 1087 -8.76 17.31 18.41
N ALA A 1088 -8.92 16.06 17.97
CA ALA A 1088 -7.82 15.12 17.73
C ALA A 1088 -6.67 15.74 16.93
N ARG A 1089 -5.43 15.39 17.28
CA ARG A 1089 -4.21 15.83 16.58
C ARG A 1089 -3.26 14.65 16.38
N GLY A 1090 -2.86 14.48 15.12
CA GLY A 1090 -1.97 13.40 14.69
C GLY A 1090 -0.55 13.83 14.38
N SER A 1091 0.21 12.89 13.82
CA SER A 1091 1.53 13.13 13.25
C SER A 1091 1.79 12.32 11.96
N VAL A 1092 2.74 12.83 11.16
CA VAL A 1092 3.38 12.16 10.03
C VAL A 1092 4.88 12.09 10.33
N THR A 1093 5.42 10.90 10.55
CA THR A 1093 6.83 10.68 10.88
C THR A 1093 7.47 9.63 9.99
N LEU A 1094 8.80 9.58 9.91
CA LEU A 1094 9.49 8.62 9.03
C LEU A 1094 9.46 7.19 9.60
N LYS A 1095 9.33 6.20 8.72
CA LYS A 1095 9.59 4.78 9.04
C LYS A 1095 11.08 4.46 8.96
N SER A 1096 11.72 4.93 7.90
CA SER A 1096 13.17 4.85 7.68
C SER A 1096 13.67 6.09 6.91
N LYS A 1097 14.94 6.05 6.48
CA LYS A 1097 15.55 7.04 5.58
C LYS A 1097 15.34 6.76 4.09
N ASP A 1098 14.55 5.74 3.73
CA ASP A 1098 14.24 5.45 2.32
C ASP A 1098 13.08 6.36 1.84
N PRO A 1099 13.27 7.22 0.82
CA PRO A 1099 12.22 8.09 0.29
C PRO A 1099 11.07 7.33 -0.40
N ARG A 1100 11.23 6.03 -0.65
CA ARG A 1100 10.22 5.16 -1.27
C ARG A 1100 9.29 4.51 -0.24
N GLU A 1101 9.69 4.43 1.03
CA GLU A 1101 8.83 3.93 2.08
C GLU A 1101 7.77 4.97 2.47
N HIS A 1102 6.55 4.51 2.71
CA HIS A 1102 5.49 5.37 3.21
C HIS A 1102 5.77 5.79 4.67
N PRO A 1103 5.44 7.04 5.05
CA PRO A 1103 5.65 7.50 6.43
C PRO A 1103 4.69 6.79 7.39
N LYS A 1104 4.98 6.86 8.68
CA LYS A 1104 4.00 6.60 9.73
C LYS A 1104 2.99 7.72 9.70
N ILE A 1105 1.72 7.39 9.55
CA ILE A 1105 0.61 8.35 9.55
C ILE A 1105 -0.31 7.92 10.67
N GLN A 1106 -0.51 8.76 11.68
CA GLN A 1106 -1.43 8.48 12.78
C GLN A 1106 -2.20 9.75 13.12
N PHE A 1107 -3.52 9.72 13.03
CA PHE A 1107 -4.40 10.85 13.27
C PHE A 1107 -4.79 11.01 14.74
N ASN A 1108 -4.78 9.91 15.49
CA ASN A 1108 -5.40 9.81 16.82
C ASN A 1108 -6.91 10.12 16.75
N TYR A 1109 -7.60 9.60 15.74
CA TYR A 1109 -9.05 9.82 15.58
C TYR A 1109 -9.80 9.45 16.87
N LEU A 1110 -10.83 10.23 17.23
CA LEU A 1110 -11.62 10.06 18.45
C LEU A 1110 -10.83 10.11 19.77
N SER A 1111 -9.60 10.66 19.80
CA SER A 1111 -8.82 10.80 21.04
C SER A 1111 -9.40 11.78 22.05
N ASN A 1112 -10.35 12.64 21.65
CA ASN A 1112 -11.07 13.55 22.55
C ASN A 1112 -12.55 13.12 22.68
N PRO A 1113 -13.10 13.02 23.90
CA PRO A 1113 -14.53 12.76 24.14
C PRO A 1113 -15.53 13.70 23.45
N GLU A 1114 -15.16 14.95 23.12
CA GLU A 1114 -16.07 15.81 22.33
C GLU A 1114 -16.17 15.37 20.86
N ASP A 1115 -15.10 14.83 20.25
CA ASP A 1115 -15.11 14.40 18.84
C ASP A 1115 -16.13 13.26 18.62
N ILE A 1116 -16.21 12.30 19.57
CA ILE A 1116 -17.19 11.20 19.49
C ILE A 1116 -18.63 11.65 19.81
N LYS A 1117 -18.80 12.65 20.66
CA LYS A 1117 -20.10 13.26 20.97
C LYS A 1117 -20.69 13.95 19.74
N GLU A 1118 -19.89 14.66 18.94
CA GLU A 1118 -20.38 15.27 17.69
C GLU A 1118 -20.87 14.22 16.66
N PHE A 1119 -20.36 12.97 16.70
CA PHE A 1119 -20.94 11.86 15.93
C PHE A 1119 -22.29 11.37 16.46
N ARG A 1120 -22.51 11.37 17.79
CA ARG A 1120 -23.83 11.05 18.38
C ARG A 1120 -24.87 12.10 18.00
N ASP A 1121 -24.50 13.38 18.09
CA ASP A 1121 -25.32 14.50 17.61
C ASP A 1121 -25.62 14.29 16.11
N GLY A 1122 -24.59 14.05 15.29
CA GLY A 1122 -24.70 13.85 13.84
C GLY A 1122 -25.66 12.73 13.42
N ILE A 1123 -25.59 11.56 14.05
CA ILE A 1123 -26.55 10.45 13.80
C ILE A 1123 -27.97 10.84 14.18
N THR A 1124 -28.13 11.46 15.35
CA THR A 1124 -29.44 11.85 15.89
C THR A 1124 -30.14 12.84 14.96
N LEU A 1125 -29.41 13.89 14.55
CA LEU A 1125 -29.93 14.91 13.63
C LEU A 1125 -30.15 14.35 12.21
N THR A 1126 -29.30 13.45 11.72
CA THR A 1126 -29.51 12.80 10.40
C THR A 1126 -30.76 11.92 10.40
N ARG A 1127 -31.03 11.20 11.49
CA ARG A 1127 -32.28 10.44 11.67
C ARG A 1127 -33.51 11.35 11.75
N GLU A 1128 -33.40 12.48 12.46
CA GLU A 1128 -34.47 13.50 12.50
C GLU A 1128 -34.80 14.04 11.10
N ILE A 1129 -33.78 14.27 10.26
CA ILE A 1129 -33.95 14.71 8.86
C ILE A 1129 -34.53 13.58 7.98
N PHE A 1130 -34.03 12.34 8.10
CA PHE A 1130 -34.52 11.21 7.30
C PHE A 1130 -35.97 10.79 7.62
N ALA A 1131 -36.47 11.16 8.80
CA ALA A 1131 -37.86 10.96 9.21
C ALA A 1131 -38.85 11.99 8.65
N GLN A 1132 -38.39 13.06 7.97
CA GLN A 1132 -39.26 14.15 7.53
C GLN A 1132 -40.18 13.77 6.36
N PRO A 1133 -41.39 14.35 6.26
CA PRO A 1133 -42.39 14.03 5.23
C PRO A 1133 -41.89 14.01 3.79
N ALA A 1134 -40.95 14.88 3.41
CA ALA A 1134 -40.38 14.92 2.05
C ALA A 1134 -39.71 13.60 1.63
N LEU A 1135 -39.03 12.92 2.56
CA LEU A 1135 -38.33 11.66 2.31
C LEU A 1135 -39.23 10.42 2.50
N ALA A 1136 -40.38 10.54 3.18
CA ALA A 1136 -41.27 9.42 3.50
C ALA A 1136 -41.75 8.62 2.26
N ALA A 1137 -41.86 9.27 1.10
CA ALA A 1137 -42.21 8.59 -0.17
C ALA A 1137 -41.02 7.83 -0.80
N PHE A 1138 -39.85 7.79 -0.16
CA PHE A 1138 -38.61 7.20 -0.68
C PHE A 1138 -37.95 6.26 0.35
N SER A 1139 -37.92 6.63 1.63
CA SER A 1139 -37.27 5.87 2.72
C SER A 1139 -37.87 4.47 2.93
N GLY A 1140 -37.05 3.43 2.76
CA GLY A 1140 -37.29 2.09 3.30
C GLY A 1140 -36.76 1.98 4.74
N LYS A 1141 -36.15 0.85 5.11
CA LYS A 1141 -35.50 0.68 6.42
C LYS A 1141 -34.16 1.42 6.51
N GLU A 1142 -33.73 1.70 7.74
CA GLU A 1142 -32.35 2.11 8.00
C GLU A 1142 -31.41 0.90 7.84
N ILE A 1143 -30.34 1.05 7.08
CA ILE A 1143 -29.33 0.02 6.78
C ILE A 1143 -28.15 0.14 7.74
N ALA A 1144 -27.67 1.36 7.97
CA ALA A 1144 -26.54 1.68 8.82
C ALA A 1144 -26.77 3.05 9.49
N PRO A 1145 -26.52 3.23 10.80
CA PRO A 1145 -26.07 2.21 11.77
C PRO A 1145 -27.07 1.07 12.03
N GLY A 1146 -28.34 1.25 11.67
CA GLY A 1146 -29.42 0.28 11.85
C GLY A 1146 -30.31 0.66 13.03
N PRO A 1147 -31.61 0.34 12.97
CA PRO A 1147 -32.61 0.89 13.90
C PRO A 1147 -32.39 0.50 15.36
N ASP A 1148 -31.72 -0.63 15.62
CA ASP A 1148 -31.45 -1.14 16.97
C ASP A 1148 -30.22 -0.46 17.63
N VAL A 1149 -29.46 0.35 16.89
CA VAL A 1149 -28.34 1.15 17.41
C VAL A 1149 -28.89 2.48 17.95
N THR A 1150 -29.28 2.51 19.22
CA THR A 1150 -30.00 3.65 19.82
C THR A 1150 -29.32 4.27 21.03
N SER A 1151 -28.45 3.55 21.75
CA SER A 1151 -27.71 4.09 22.90
C SER A 1151 -26.33 4.60 22.51
N ASP A 1152 -25.85 5.61 23.25
CA ASP A 1152 -24.51 6.19 23.14
C ASP A 1152 -23.40 5.14 22.98
N ALA A 1153 -23.43 4.05 23.76
CA ALA A 1153 -22.42 3.00 23.70
C ALA A 1153 -22.45 2.18 22.40
N GLN A 1154 -23.63 1.97 21.82
CA GLN A 1154 -23.76 1.31 20.50
C GLN A 1154 -23.35 2.26 19.38
N ILE A 1155 -23.68 3.55 19.51
CA ILE A 1155 -23.29 4.59 18.54
C ILE A 1155 -21.77 4.79 18.54
N ASP A 1156 -21.14 4.81 19.72
CA ASP A 1156 -19.68 4.83 19.87
C ASP A 1156 -19.03 3.64 19.15
N ALA A 1157 -19.52 2.42 19.41
CA ALA A 1157 -19.01 1.21 18.78
C ALA A 1157 -19.17 1.24 17.26
N PHE A 1158 -20.30 1.73 16.75
CA PHE A 1158 -20.50 1.93 15.31
C PHE A 1158 -19.52 2.95 14.74
N ALA A 1159 -19.33 4.11 15.38
CA ALA A 1159 -18.40 5.14 14.92
C ALA A 1159 -16.96 4.61 14.85
N ARG A 1160 -16.47 3.90 15.87
CA ARG A 1160 -15.13 3.29 15.85
C ARG A 1160 -14.98 2.24 14.76
N ALA A 1161 -16.00 1.39 14.57
CA ALA A 1161 -15.97 0.34 13.55
C ALA A 1161 -16.10 0.87 12.10
N MET A 1162 -16.86 1.95 11.88
CA MET A 1162 -17.36 2.33 10.56
C MET A 1162 -17.02 3.75 10.09
N ALA A 1163 -16.59 4.67 10.96
CA ALA A 1163 -16.19 6.02 10.52
C ALA A 1163 -14.90 5.97 9.69
N ASP A 1164 -14.78 6.79 8.66
CA ASP A 1164 -13.63 6.82 7.79
C ASP A 1164 -13.27 8.23 7.29
N THR A 1165 -12.11 8.38 6.66
CA THR A 1165 -11.61 9.68 6.21
C THR A 1165 -12.47 10.27 5.08
N ALA A 1166 -12.88 11.53 5.23
CA ALA A 1166 -13.47 12.36 4.17
C ALA A 1166 -12.42 12.83 3.13
N TYR A 1167 -11.18 12.39 3.32
CA TYR A 1167 -10.01 12.61 2.48
C TYR A 1167 -9.41 14.02 2.53
N HIS A 1168 -9.43 14.67 3.69
CA HIS A 1168 -9.00 16.06 3.94
C HIS A 1168 -7.78 16.23 4.88
N PRO A 1169 -6.67 15.45 4.78
CA PRO A 1169 -5.53 15.64 5.65
C PRO A 1169 -4.80 16.95 5.39
N SER A 1170 -4.45 17.67 6.47
CA SER A 1170 -3.87 19.00 6.46
C SER A 1170 -2.91 19.25 7.65
N CYS A 1171 -2.41 20.49 7.75
CA CYS A 1171 -1.83 21.08 8.97
C CYS A 1171 -0.44 20.60 9.45
N THR A 1172 0.19 19.67 8.73
CA THR A 1172 1.48 19.04 9.07
C THR A 1172 2.75 19.88 8.85
N CYS A 1173 2.62 21.09 8.31
CA CYS A 1173 3.70 22.07 8.14
C CYS A 1173 3.16 23.46 8.48
N LYS A 1174 2.44 23.60 9.61
CA LYS A 1174 1.64 24.80 9.90
C LYS A 1174 2.42 26.11 9.77
N MET A 1175 1.79 27.10 9.15
CA MET A 1175 2.20 28.50 9.27
C MET A 1175 1.76 29.08 10.62
N GLY A 1176 2.46 30.12 11.08
CA GLY A 1176 2.08 30.85 12.28
C GLY A 1176 3.05 31.98 12.60
N SER A 1177 3.00 32.48 13.83
CA SER A 1177 3.99 33.41 14.35
C SER A 1177 5.39 32.75 14.41
N PRO A 1178 6.48 33.42 14.00
CA PRO A 1178 7.85 32.91 14.19
C PRO A 1178 8.26 32.65 15.65
N ASN A 1179 7.45 33.09 16.62
CA ASN A 1179 7.63 32.82 18.06
C ASN A 1179 6.87 31.58 18.56
N ASP A 1180 6.05 30.93 17.72
CA ASP A 1180 5.38 29.66 18.03
C ASP A 1180 6.37 28.50 17.84
N PRO A 1181 6.73 27.75 18.90
CA PRO A 1181 7.74 26.68 18.80
C PRO A 1181 7.30 25.48 17.94
N MET A 1182 6.02 25.40 17.59
CA MET A 1182 5.45 24.37 16.72
C MET A 1182 5.14 24.89 15.31
N ALA A 1183 5.39 26.17 15.01
CA ALA A 1183 5.31 26.66 13.65
C ALA A 1183 6.45 26.08 12.79
N VAL A 1184 6.12 25.74 11.54
CA VAL A 1184 7.09 25.31 10.53
C VAL A 1184 7.37 26.43 9.54
N LEU A 1185 6.37 27.29 9.29
CA LEU A 1185 6.45 28.40 8.34
C LEU A 1185 6.08 29.74 8.98
N ASP A 1186 6.60 30.81 8.42
CA ASP A 1186 6.08 32.16 8.66
C ASP A 1186 4.77 32.42 7.87
N PRO A 1187 4.07 33.56 8.08
CA PRO A 1187 2.86 33.89 7.32
C PRO A 1187 3.10 34.18 5.81
N SER A 1188 4.36 34.19 5.36
CA SER A 1188 4.77 34.24 3.95
C SER A 1188 5.11 32.84 3.39
N LEU A 1189 4.81 31.78 4.14
CA LEU A 1189 5.03 30.36 3.81
C LEU A 1189 6.51 29.96 3.65
N ARG A 1190 7.44 30.73 4.21
CA ARG A 1190 8.88 30.40 4.24
C ARG A 1190 9.20 29.48 5.41
N VAL A 1191 10.02 28.46 5.19
CA VAL A 1191 10.42 27.53 6.27
C VAL A 1191 11.30 28.24 7.28
N LEU A 1192 10.92 28.18 8.56
CA LEU A 1192 11.56 28.95 9.63
C LEU A 1192 13.03 28.55 9.83
N GLY A 1193 13.91 29.54 9.87
CA GLY A 1193 15.36 29.35 10.03
C GLY A 1193 16.10 28.89 8.76
N LEU A 1194 15.44 28.89 7.58
CA LEU A 1194 16.02 28.52 6.29
C LEU A 1194 15.78 29.58 5.21
N GLU A 1195 16.65 29.59 4.21
CA GLU A 1195 16.55 30.45 3.03
C GLU A 1195 16.23 29.64 1.77
N GLY A 1196 15.52 30.24 0.82
CA GLY A 1196 15.24 29.62 -0.47
C GLY A 1196 14.31 28.41 -0.42
N LEU A 1197 13.55 28.21 0.67
CA LEU A 1197 12.64 27.08 0.84
C LEU A 1197 11.26 27.52 1.34
N ARG A 1198 10.21 27.07 0.64
CA ARG A 1198 8.79 27.24 1.05
C ARG A 1198 8.03 25.92 1.01
N VAL A 1199 6.90 25.87 1.71
CA VAL A 1199 5.87 24.84 1.53
C VAL A 1199 4.57 25.55 1.15
N VAL A 1200 3.86 25.05 0.15
CA VAL A 1200 2.61 25.62 -0.36
C VAL A 1200 1.69 24.47 -0.79
N ASP A 1201 0.92 23.94 0.16
CA ASP A 1201 -0.15 22.95 -0.02
C ASP A 1201 -1.03 22.87 1.26
N ALA A 1202 -1.89 21.86 1.40
CA ALA A 1202 -2.76 21.70 2.57
C ALA A 1202 -2.04 21.49 3.92
N SER A 1203 -0.76 21.11 3.92
CA SER A 1203 0.06 21.00 5.14
C SER A 1203 0.21 22.32 5.89
N VAL A 1204 0.11 23.46 5.21
CA VAL A 1204 0.46 24.77 5.82
C VAL A 1204 -0.63 25.37 6.71
N MET A 1205 -1.85 24.83 6.63
CA MET A 1205 -3.01 25.34 7.37
C MET A 1205 -2.78 25.25 8.89
N PRO A 1206 -2.98 26.30 9.70
CA PRO A 1206 -2.84 26.20 11.16
C PRO A 1206 -3.83 25.20 11.79
N THR A 1207 -5.09 25.30 11.35
CA THR A 1207 -6.18 24.37 11.62
C THR A 1207 -6.87 24.01 10.32
N VAL A 1208 -7.56 22.87 10.28
CA VAL A 1208 -8.43 22.53 9.16
C VAL A 1208 -9.60 23.54 9.06
N VAL A 1209 -10.13 23.77 7.86
CA VAL A 1209 -11.30 24.63 7.63
C VAL A 1209 -12.56 23.78 7.45
N SER A 1210 -13.73 24.37 7.72
CA SER A 1210 -15.02 23.69 7.80
C SER A 1210 -15.61 23.36 6.42
N GLY A 1211 -14.90 22.56 5.64
CA GLY A 1211 -15.31 22.05 4.32
C GLY A 1211 -14.17 21.48 3.49
N ASN A 1212 -14.48 21.08 2.25
CA ASN A 1212 -13.57 20.30 1.39
C ASN A 1212 -12.32 21.09 0.92
N LEU A 1213 -11.11 20.59 1.24
CA LEU A 1213 -9.87 21.38 1.19
C LEU A 1213 -9.30 21.76 -0.19
N ASN A 1214 -9.84 21.26 -1.30
CA ASN A 1214 -9.30 21.55 -2.64
C ASN A 1214 -9.44 23.03 -3.02
N GLY A 1215 -10.58 23.66 -2.71
CA GLY A 1215 -10.77 25.10 -2.88
C GLY A 1215 -9.78 25.93 -2.05
N PRO A 1216 -9.72 25.73 -0.72
CA PRO A 1216 -8.75 26.36 0.17
C PRO A 1216 -7.29 26.24 -0.28
N THR A 1217 -6.88 25.06 -0.76
CA THR A 1217 -5.50 24.83 -1.25
C THR A 1217 -5.20 25.61 -2.54
N ILE A 1218 -6.16 25.73 -3.45
CA ILE A 1218 -6.02 26.53 -4.68
C ILE A 1218 -5.95 28.03 -4.35
N MET A 1219 -6.81 28.53 -3.45
CA MET A 1219 -6.78 29.91 -2.96
C MET A 1219 -5.43 30.24 -2.31
N LEU A 1220 -4.93 29.36 -1.46
CA LEU A 1220 -3.64 29.52 -0.78
C LEU A 1220 -2.49 29.61 -1.79
N ALA A 1221 -2.50 28.78 -2.84
CA ALA A 1221 -1.49 28.83 -3.90
C ALA A 1221 -1.60 30.08 -4.79
N GLU A 1222 -2.81 30.56 -5.09
CA GLU A 1222 -3.04 31.81 -5.83
C GLU A 1222 -2.48 33.05 -5.12
N LYS A 1223 -2.53 33.03 -3.78
CA LYS A 1223 -2.00 34.06 -2.89
C LYS A 1223 -0.50 33.91 -2.67
N ALA A 1224 -0.02 32.68 -2.46
CA ALA A 1224 1.41 32.36 -2.37
C ALA A 1224 2.17 32.78 -3.64
N ALA A 1225 1.58 32.58 -4.84
CA ALA A 1225 2.21 32.98 -6.09
C ALA A 1225 2.43 34.51 -6.19
N ASP A 1226 1.49 35.32 -5.70
CA ASP A 1226 1.65 36.78 -5.68
C ASP A 1226 2.67 37.21 -4.61
N ILE A 1227 2.71 36.55 -3.44
CA ILE A 1227 3.75 36.74 -2.41
C ILE A 1227 5.16 36.42 -2.97
N ILE A 1228 5.32 35.29 -3.68
CA ILE A 1228 6.59 34.84 -4.26
C ILE A 1228 7.05 35.78 -5.40
N ARG A 1229 6.11 36.37 -6.15
CA ARG A 1229 6.38 37.39 -7.19
C ARG A 1229 6.53 38.81 -6.62
N GLY A 1230 6.47 39.01 -5.30
CA GLY A 1230 6.60 40.32 -4.66
C GLY A 1230 5.47 41.31 -5.01
N LYS A 1231 4.31 40.82 -5.44
CA LYS A 1231 3.15 41.65 -5.77
C LYS A 1231 2.47 42.15 -4.49
N PRO A 1232 1.85 43.34 -4.50
CA PRO A 1232 1.01 43.79 -3.40
C PRO A 1232 -0.19 42.85 -3.22
N PRO A 1233 -0.62 42.53 -1.99
CA PRO A 1233 -1.81 41.73 -1.76
C PRO A 1233 -3.07 42.36 -2.36
N LEU A 1234 -3.99 41.53 -2.86
CA LEU A 1234 -5.31 41.99 -3.28
C LEU A 1234 -6.06 42.72 -2.15
N PRO A 1235 -6.87 43.76 -2.47
CA PRO A 1235 -7.63 44.52 -1.47
C PRO A 1235 -8.56 43.63 -0.62
N LYS A 1236 -8.59 43.87 0.70
CA LYS A 1236 -9.47 43.13 1.62
C LYS A 1236 -10.95 43.28 1.23
N SER A 1237 -11.65 42.16 1.08
CA SER A 1237 -13.09 42.16 0.80
C SER A 1237 -13.88 42.81 1.94
N GLN A 1238 -14.99 43.46 1.58
CA GLN A 1238 -15.99 44.01 2.51
C GLN A 1238 -17.31 43.22 2.47
N ALA A 1239 -17.33 42.07 1.79
CA ALA A 1239 -18.50 41.21 1.71
C ALA A 1239 -18.90 40.72 3.12
N PRO A 1240 -20.18 40.82 3.51
CA PRO A 1240 -20.63 40.41 4.84
C PRO A 1240 -20.57 38.88 5.01
N VAL A 1241 -20.64 38.43 6.26
CA VAL A 1241 -20.78 37.02 6.63
C VAL A 1241 -22.07 36.86 7.40
N TYR A 1242 -22.82 35.79 7.13
CA TYR A 1242 -24.03 35.46 7.88
C TYR A 1242 -23.76 35.26 9.37
N GLN A 1243 -24.72 35.67 10.20
CA GLN A 1243 -24.77 35.37 11.62
C GLN A 1243 -26.20 34.92 11.96
N PRO A 1244 -26.39 33.85 12.75
CA PRO A 1244 -27.72 33.43 13.18
C PRO A 1244 -28.39 34.51 14.03
N ALA A 1245 -29.71 34.66 13.88
CA ALA A 1245 -30.49 35.70 14.56
C ALA A 1245 -30.48 35.57 16.09
N ASP A 1246 -30.36 34.34 16.61
CA ASP A 1246 -30.00 34.05 18.00
C ASP A 1246 -28.82 33.05 17.99
N PRO A 1247 -27.59 33.50 18.25
CA PRO A 1247 -26.41 32.63 18.32
C PRO A 1247 -26.40 31.62 19.47
N SER A 1248 -27.41 31.59 20.35
CA SER A 1248 -27.57 30.57 21.39
C SER A 1248 -28.54 29.44 21.01
N GLN A 1249 -29.30 29.61 19.92
CA GLN A 1249 -30.24 28.61 19.40
C GLN A 1249 -29.69 27.94 18.13
N GLN A 1250 -30.00 26.66 17.94
CA GLN A 1250 -29.51 25.85 16.82
C GLN A 1250 -30.31 26.08 15.52
N ARG A 1251 -31.61 26.31 15.66
CA ARG A 1251 -32.63 26.50 14.63
C ARG A 1251 -33.74 27.38 15.21
#